data_AF-A0A8H5VPX7-F1
#
_entry.id   AF-A0A8H5VPX7-F1
#
_cell.length_a   1.000
_cell.length_b   1.000
_cell.length_c   1.000
_cell.angle_alpha   90.00
_cell.angle_beta   90.00
_cell.angle_gamma   90.00
#
_symmetry.space_group_name_H-M   'P 1'
#
loop_
_entity.id
_entity.type
_entity.pdbx_description
1 polymer ?
#
loop_
_entity_poly.entity_id
_entity_poly.type
_entity_poly.pdbx_seq_one_letter_code
_entity_poly.pdbx_strand_id
1 'polypeptide(L)'
;MKLFNAFATALGLAGLAQAHMEMTSPPPFKSKYNPYAGQDIDYSMTSPLNADGSNFPCKGYNSLFGTAAGAPTATWQAGKSYSISIAGGADHGGGSCQVSLSFDRGKTWVVIQSWIGNCPKAPTSNFKFTLPVDTPAGEALFAWTWFNRIGNREMYMNCAAITVKAGSGTPKTALKKRPAMFVANVGNGCATTEMVDLMFPNPGPDVDLTSTNTGPPVGKCAAGPGVQLPSNSPTPSPTKTTTTKKPTTTKPPVKSTAPGGVFITVPSPSTTKKTTQTTLKSTTRKTSTTTSIKPAPTKPAAGVITPGTACKPEGYWNCITTGTAFQRCASGTWSVAMAVAPGTRVLRHFRAMDAGLENHPSPPFLKITTLPAAEHSEPIEPIAAQERPEEEDEFETSDFDSATLSSSSTSLNTSIYQHAFENGRRYHQYRHGTYPIPNDDAEQNRDDMKHAMMLELTNGNLFFSPIVKNPQKIIDLATGTGIWAIDVADKFPSASVVGVDLSPIQPSWVPPNLKFLVDDIEDEWMHGGDFDFVHMRCISPWLKDEVKVLRQAHDHMKPGAWIEIQELDARANCDDGSLAPDAPLAKFFDTAEQAVASFGMKFRAGENLKEPLEKAGFTNVSCKVLKVPIGTWAKDKKLRLIGLYLKTAVSDMFGAMAAKPLRKVMEPEEIEVFLANARKDLNNVNIHSYEKYYFWMGQKAEE
;
A
#
# COMPACT_ATOMS: atom_id res chain seq x y z
N MET A 1 20.29 -32.00 -11.20
CA MET A 1 19.30 -31.07 -11.79
C MET A 1 19.30 -29.79 -10.97
N LYS A 2 19.42 -28.60 -11.59
CA LYS A 2 19.32 -27.26 -10.98
C LYS A 2 18.87 -26.25 -12.05
N LEU A 3 18.38 -25.09 -11.61
CA LEU A 3 17.95 -23.93 -12.43
C LEU A 3 16.71 -24.13 -13.32
N PHE A 4 15.54 -24.07 -12.67
CA PHE A 4 14.40 -23.27 -13.15
C PHE A 4 13.96 -22.35 -11.99
N ASN A 5 12.99 -21.44 -12.24
CA ASN A 5 12.43 -20.45 -11.32
C ASN A 5 13.39 -19.32 -10.88
N ALA A 6 13.49 -18.29 -11.73
CA ALA A 6 14.13 -17.01 -11.41
C ALA A 6 13.52 -15.85 -12.22
N PHE A 7 12.18 -15.78 -12.31
CA PHE A 7 11.46 -14.73 -13.07
C PHE A 7 10.05 -14.42 -12.47
N ALA A 8 10.01 -14.05 -11.18
CA ALA A 8 8.82 -13.51 -10.52
C ALA A 8 9.12 -12.32 -9.58
N THR A 9 10.39 -11.95 -9.44
CA THR A 9 10.91 -11.19 -8.28
C THR A 9 11.21 -9.73 -8.62
N ALA A 10 10.23 -9.03 -9.22
CA ALA A 10 10.43 -7.66 -9.72
C ALA A 10 9.23 -6.71 -9.55
N LEU A 11 8.13 -7.15 -8.94
CA LEU A 11 6.89 -6.36 -8.80
C LEU A 11 6.49 -6.04 -7.34
N GLY A 12 7.04 -6.73 -6.34
CA GLY A 12 6.67 -6.57 -4.93
C GLY A 12 7.33 -5.41 -4.17
N LEU A 13 7.65 -4.29 -4.83
CA LEU A 13 8.44 -3.19 -4.25
C LEU A 13 7.69 -1.85 -4.09
N ALA A 14 6.36 -1.90 -4.12
CA ALA A 14 5.46 -0.75 -3.95
C ALA A 14 4.23 -1.14 -3.11
N GLY A 15 4.42 -1.20 -1.79
CA GLY A 15 3.37 -1.54 -0.82
C GLY A 15 3.82 -1.17 0.59
N LEU A 16 3.47 0.05 1.01
CA LEU A 16 3.80 0.65 2.31
C LEU A 16 2.69 1.66 2.65
N ALA A 17 2.21 1.66 3.88
CA ALA A 17 0.90 2.23 4.22
C ALA A 17 0.82 3.75 4.02
N GLN A 18 -0.01 4.23 3.09
CA GLN A 18 -0.11 5.66 2.82
C GLN A 18 -1.44 6.05 2.15
N ALA A 19 -2.36 6.61 2.95
CA ALA A 19 -3.79 6.90 2.70
C ALA A 19 -4.36 6.48 1.33
N HIS A 20 -4.72 5.20 1.21
CA HIS A 20 -4.99 4.57 -0.09
C HIS A 20 -6.32 4.99 -0.73
N MET A 21 -6.38 6.18 -1.35
CA MET A 21 -7.52 6.68 -2.13
C MET A 21 -7.06 7.08 -3.55
N GLU A 22 -7.65 6.49 -4.59
CA GLU A 22 -7.42 6.88 -5.99
C GLU A 22 -8.70 7.34 -6.69
N MET A 23 -8.54 8.29 -7.61
CA MET A 23 -9.58 8.66 -8.57
C MET A 23 -9.85 7.46 -9.50
N THR A 24 -11.08 6.95 -9.51
CA THR A 24 -11.50 5.85 -10.38
C THR A 24 -12.19 6.35 -11.65
N SER A 25 -12.77 7.55 -11.60
CA SER A 25 -13.37 8.22 -12.76
C SER A 25 -13.11 9.73 -12.73
N PRO A 26 -12.56 10.33 -13.80
CA PRO A 26 -11.95 9.67 -14.96
C PRO A 26 -10.69 8.89 -14.56
N PRO A 27 -10.44 7.66 -15.08
CA PRO A 27 -9.24 6.91 -14.73
C PRO A 27 -7.94 7.69 -14.99
N PRO A 28 -7.07 7.88 -13.96
CA PRO A 28 -5.80 8.56 -14.10
C PRO A 28 -4.74 7.67 -14.77
N PHE A 29 -3.63 8.26 -15.22
CA PHE A 29 -2.53 7.51 -15.82
C PHE A 29 -2.02 6.40 -14.88
N LYS A 30 -1.66 5.25 -15.45
CA LYS A 30 -1.16 4.05 -14.76
C LYS A 30 -2.06 3.42 -13.68
N SER A 31 -3.23 3.98 -13.36
CA SER A 31 -4.19 3.28 -12.50
C SER A 31 -4.71 2.00 -13.15
N LYS A 32 -5.01 0.99 -12.34
CA LYS A 32 -5.65 -0.26 -12.74
C LYS A 32 -7.00 -0.07 -13.44
N TYR A 33 -7.67 1.06 -13.22
CA TYR A 33 -8.94 1.42 -13.88
C TYR A 33 -8.74 2.03 -15.29
N ASN A 34 -7.50 2.30 -15.71
CA ASN A 34 -7.21 2.98 -16.97
C ASN A 34 -6.94 1.98 -18.11
N PRO A 35 -7.80 1.91 -19.15
CA PRO A 35 -7.65 0.95 -20.24
C PRO A 35 -6.38 1.14 -21.07
N TYR A 36 -5.73 2.32 -21.00
CA TYR A 36 -4.49 2.61 -21.72
C TYR A 36 -3.22 2.27 -20.92
N ALA A 37 -3.33 1.91 -19.63
CA ALA A 37 -2.18 1.47 -18.82
C ALA A 37 -1.70 0.06 -19.22
N GLY A 38 -2.63 -0.82 -19.62
CA GLY A 38 -2.33 -2.16 -20.11
C GLY A 38 -1.67 -3.08 -19.05
N GLN A 39 -0.35 -3.16 -19.07
CA GLN A 39 0.47 -3.91 -18.11
C GLN A 39 1.43 -3.00 -17.32
N ASP A 40 1.48 -1.70 -17.63
CA ASP A 40 2.30 -0.69 -16.96
C ASP A 40 1.47 0.01 -15.86
N ILE A 41 0.94 -0.80 -14.94
CA ILE A 41 0.08 -0.37 -13.84
C ILE A 41 0.95 0.04 -12.64
N ASP A 42 0.70 1.23 -12.10
CA ASP A 42 1.24 1.69 -10.82
C ASP A 42 0.24 1.36 -9.70
N TYR A 43 0.53 0.31 -8.95
CA TYR A 43 -0.28 -0.09 -7.80
C TYR A 43 -0.18 0.89 -6.62
N SER A 44 0.77 1.84 -6.64
CA SER A 44 0.87 2.95 -5.68
C SER A 44 0.09 4.21 -6.10
N MET A 45 -0.78 4.14 -7.11
CA MET A 45 -1.59 5.29 -7.56
C MET A 45 -2.48 5.89 -6.45
N THR A 46 -2.82 5.08 -5.45
CA THR A 46 -3.56 5.46 -4.23
C THR A 46 -2.71 6.20 -3.19
N SER A 47 -1.39 6.01 -3.19
CA SER A 47 -0.43 6.62 -2.24
C SER A 47 -0.15 8.10 -2.60
N PRO A 48 0.46 8.91 -1.71
CA PRO A 48 0.69 10.34 -1.98
C PRO A 48 1.81 10.58 -2.99
N LEU A 49 2.09 11.86 -3.20
CA LEU A 49 3.36 12.33 -3.74
C LEU A 49 4.48 12.24 -2.70
N ASN A 50 5.72 12.20 -3.18
CA ASN A 50 6.90 12.17 -2.33
C ASN A 50 7.03 13.51 -1.58
N ALA A 51 7.40 13.46 -0.29
CA ALA A 51 7.50 14.64 0.57
C ALA A 51 8.58 15.66 0.14
N ASP A 52 9.49 15.27 -0.76
CA ASP A 52 10.48 16.15 -1.39
C ASP A 52 10.00 16.79 -2.71
N GLY A 53 8.82 16.40 -3.20
CA GLY A 53 8.24 16.84 -4.48
C GLY A 53 8.84 16.18 -5.72
N SER A 54 9.71 15.18 -5.59
CA SER A 54 10.44 14.56 -6.73
C SER A 54 9.55 13.91 -7.81
N ASN A 55 8.29 13.56 -7.47
CA ASN A 55 7.28 13.04 -8.39
C ASN A 55 6.09 14.00 -8.61
N PHE A 56 6.18 15.26 -8.18
CA PHE A 56 5.19 16.30 -8.54
C PHE A 56 5.48 16.88 -9.93
N PRO A 57 4.47 17.10 -10.80
CA PRO A 57 3.05 16.75 -10.63
C PRO A 57 2.74 15.32 -11.08
N CYS A 58 1.53 14.82 -10.75
CA CYS A 58 0.95 13.61 -11.35
C CYS A 58 1.78 12.32 -11.19
N LYS A 59 2.54 12.14 -10.10
CA LYS A 59 3.53 11.06 -9.92
C LYS A 59 4.59 10.99 -11.04
N GLY A 60 4.80 12.09 -11.78
CA GLY A 60 5.64 12.17 -12.98
C GLY A 60 4.95 11.68 -14.28
N TYR A 61 3.72 11.19 -14.22
CA TYR A 61 2.99 10.62 -15.35
C TYR A 61 2.33 11.67 -16.26
N ASN A 62 2.43 12.96 -15.93
CA ASN A 62 2.14 14.05 -16.88
C ASN A 62 3.02 13.98 -18.14
N SER A 63 4.16 13.27 -18.07
CA SER A 63 5.01 12.92 -19.21
C SER A 63 4.32 12.05 -20.28
N LEU A 64 3.26 11.31 -19.92
CA LEU A 64 2.49 10.47 -20.85
C LEU A 64 1.44 11.25 -21.66
N PHE A 65 1.15 12.51 -21.30
CA PHE A 65 0.10 13.30 -21.93
C PHE A 65 0.37 13.59 -23.41
N GLY A 66 -0.59 13.26 -24.27
CA GLY A 66 -0.45 13.31 -25.73
C GLY A 66 0.38 12.14 -26.31
N THR A 67 0.47 11.02 -25.59
CA THR A 67 0.98 9.74 -26.08
C THR A 67 -0.13 8.68 -26.04
N ALA A 68 0.02 7.56 -26.76
CA ALA A 68 -0.97 6.48 -26.76
C ALA A 68 -1.24 5.86 -25.37
N ALA A 69 -0.23 5.82 -24.49
CA ALA A 69 -0.35 5.34 -23.10
C ALA A 69 -0.97 6.38 -22.15
N GLY A 70 -1.11 7.63 -22.60
CA GLY A 70 -1.77 8.72 -21.88
C GLY A 70 -2.94 9.31 -22.68
N ALA A 71 -3.64 8.47 -23.45
CA ALA A 71 -4.80 8.87 -24.22
C ALA A 71 -5.99 9.30 -23.32
N PRO A 72 -6.91 10.14 -23.81
CA PRO A 72 -8.03 10.63 -23.00
C PRO A 72 -8.97 9.53 -22.50
N THR A 73 -9.19 9.48 -21.17
CA THR A 73 -10.10 8.52 -20.52
C THR A 73 -11.51 9.06 -20.31
N ALA A 74 -11.75 10.35 -20.55
CA ALA A 74 -13.09 10.94 -20.62
C ALA A 74 -13.21 12.04 -21.69
N THR A 75 -14.44 12.29 -22.15
CA THR A 75 -14.78 13.39 -23.07
C THR A 75 -15.89 14.24 -22.47
N TRP A 76 -15.62 15.53 -22.27
CA TRP A 76 -16.52 16.46 -21.59
C TRP A 76 -16.78 17.71 -22.45
N GLN A 77 -18.04 18.14 -22.57
CA GLN A 77 -18.38 19.46 -23.09
C GLN A 77 -18.24 20.54 -22.01
N ALA A 78 -17.60 21.66 -22.36
CA ALA A 78 -17.52 22.87 -21.54
C ALA A 78 -18.91 23.47 -21.26
N GLY A 79 -19.13 24.00 -20.05
CA GLY A 79 -20.42 24.52 -19.59
C GLY A 79 -21.41 23.46 -19.09
N LYS A 80 -20.96 22.23 -18.84
CA LYS A 80 -21.76 21.12 -18.30
C LYS A 80 -21.16 20.61 -16.98
N SER A 81 -21.98 19.92 -16.19
CA SER A 81 -21.59 19.34 -14.91
C SER A 81 -21.23 17.87 -15.04
N TYR A 82 -20.24 17.44 -14.27
CA TYR A 82 -19.71 16.07 -14.23
C TYR A 82 -19.45 15.67 -12.77
N SER A 83 -19.22 14.37 -12.54
CA SER A 83 -18.70 13.88 -11.27
C SER A 83 -17.29 13.32 -11.47
N ILE A 84 -16.44 13.48 -10.46
CA ILE A 84 -15.35 12.51 -10.24
C ILE A 84 -15.83 11.41 -9.31
N SER A 85 -15.24 10.23 -9.44
CA SER A 85 -15.37 9.11 -8.51
C SER A 85 -14.00 8.84 -7.90
N ILE A 86 -13.93 8.72 -6.57
CA ILE A 86 -12.72 8.40 -5.81
C ILE A 86 -13.04 7.21 -4.91
N ALA A 87 -12.22 6.16 -4.95
CA ALA A 87 -12.40 4.94 -4.17
C ALA A 87 -11.11 4.54 -3.45
N GLY A 88 -11.25 3.77 -2.37
CA GLY A 88 -10.10 3.35 -1.57
C GLY A 88 -10.47 2.94 -0.15
N GLY A 89 -9.47 2.51 0.62
CA GLY A 89 -9.66 2.03 1.99
C GLY A 89 -9.58 3.15 3.04
N ALA A 90 -8.64 4.09 2.88
CA ALA A 90 -8.22 4.99 3.95
C ALA A 90 -8.55 6.45 3.64
N ASP A 91 -9.74 6.93 4.05
CA ASP A 91 -10.15 8.33 3.82
C ASP A 91 -9.46 9.36 4.73
N HIS A 92 -8.75 8.91 5.78
CA HIS A 92 -8.12 9.75 6.80
C HIS A 92 -9.07 10.78 7.45
N GLY A 93 -10.32 10.38 7.66
CA GLY A 93 -11.39 11.25 8.16
C GLY A 93 -11.94 12.22 7.10
N GLY A 94 -11.43 12.18 5.88
CA GLY A 94 -11.62 13.13 4.79
C GLY A 94 -10.47 14.14 4.73
N GLY A 95 -10.82 15.39 4.46
CA GLY A 95 -9.88 16.46 4.19
C GLY A 95 -10.48 17.46 3.21
N SER A 96 -9.59 18.18 2.53
CA SER A 96 -9.96 19.13 1.48
C SER A 96 -9.32 18.75 0.14
N CYS A 97 -10.09 18.91 -0.93
CA CYS A 97 -9.69 18.56 -2.29
C CYS A 97 -9.85 19.74 -3.25
N GLN A 98 -9.10 19.71 -4.35
CA GLN A 98 -9.39 20.50 -5.54
C GLN A 98 -9.47 19.61 -6.77
N VAL A 99 -10.25 20.03 -7.77
CA VAL A 99 -10.04 19.59 -9.16
C VAL A 99 -9.54 20.75 -10.00
N SER A 100 -8.52 20.47 -10.81
CA SER A 100 -7.81 21.49 -11.60
C SER A 100 -7.52 21.02 -13.02
N LEU A 101 -7.42 21.98 -13.95
CA LEU A 101 -7.03 21.72 -15.33
C LEU A 101 -5.63 22.26 -15.64
N SER A 102 -4.92 21.59 -16.54
CA SER A 102 -3.70 22.11 -17.18
C SER A 102 -3.73 21.90 -18.69
N PHE A 103 -3.27 22.91 -19.42
CA PHE A 103 -3.21 22.94 -20.89
C PHE A 103 -1.76 22.97 -21.41
N ASP A 104 -0.76 22.89 -20.52
CA ASP A 104 0.66 23.08 -20.82
C ASP A 104 1.57 21.91 -20.37
N ARG A 105 0.94 20.73 -20.20
CA ARG A 105 1.53 19.48 -19.67
C ARG A 105 1.86 19.51 -18.17
N GLY A 106 1.09 20.27 -17.40
CA GLY A 106 1.16 20.28 -15.93
C GLY A 106 2.14 21.29 -15.35
N LYS A 107 2.58 22.30 -16.12
CA LYS A 107 3.44 23.38 -15.63
C LYS A 107 2.63 24.45 -14.90
N THR A 108 1.43 24.74 -15.39
CA THR A 108 0.43 25.57 -14.71
C THR A 108 -0.89 24.82 -14.59
N TRP A 109 -1.61 25.10 -13.51
CA TRP A 109 -2.85 24.44 -13.14
C TRP A 109 -3.87 25.49 -12.69
N VAL A 110 -5.12 25.40 -13.15
CA VAL A 110 -6.21 26.31 -12.79
C VAL A 110 -7.32 25.55 -12.04
N VAL A 111 -7.72 26.06 -10.87
CA VAL A 111 -8.75 25.44 -10.02
C VAL A 111 -10.13 25.56 -10.65
N ILE A 112 -10.85 24.45 -10.72
CA ILE A 112 -12.23 24.38 -11.23
C ILE A 112 -13.23 24.37 -10.07
N GLN A 113 -13.04 23.49 -9.09
CA GLN A 113 -13.90 23.34 -7.90
C GLN A 113 -13.01 22.98 -6.71
N SER A 114 -13.36 23.47 -5.51
CA SER A 114 -12.77 23.03 -4.25
C SER A 114 -13.83 22.42 -3.33
N TRP A 115 -13.47 21.33 -2.64
CA TRP A 115 -14.25 20.77 -1.53
C TRP A 115 -13.45 20.93 -0.24
N ILE A 116 -14.07 21.50 0.79
CA ILE A 116 -13.41 21.74 2.09
C ILE A 116 -14.18 20.96 3.16
N GLY A 117 -13.57 19.88 3.65
CA GLY A 117 -14.23 18.85 4.43
C GLY A 117 -14.84 17.73 3.59
N ASN A 118 -14.82 16.53 4.15
CA ASN A 118 -15.46 15.31 3.61
C ASN A 118 -15.05 14.93 2.17
N CYS A 119 -13.86 15.36 1.72
CA CYS A 119 -13.28 14.83 0.48
C CYS A 119 -11.90 14.19 0.75
N PRO A 120 -11.68 12.94 0.29
CA PRO A 120 -12.67 11.98 -0.21
C PRO A 120 -13.47 11.37 0.96
N LYS A 121 -14.30 10.37 0.69
CA LYS A 121 -14.83 9.42 1.67
C LYS A 121 -14.68 7.97 1.19
N ALA A 122 -14.34 7.08 2.10
CA ALA A 122 -14.26 5.63 1.86
C ALA A 122 -15.66 4.98 2.04
N PRO A 123 -15.93 3.81 1.43
CA PRO A 123 -15.07 3.10 0.47
C PRO A 123 -15.07 3.74 -0.93
N THR A 124 -16.08 4.55 -1.25
CA THR A 124 -16.17 5.30 -2.51
C THR A 124 -16.97 6.58 -2.30
N SER A 125 -16.57 7.64 -2.99
CA SER A 125 -17.15 8.97 -2.91
C SER A 125 -17.23 9.63 -4.30
N ASN A 126 -18.30 10.38 -4.55
CA ASN A 126 -18.57 11.01 -5.84
C ASN A 126 -18.76 12.52 -5.66
N PHE A 127 -17.97 13.34 -6.37
CA PHE A 127 -17.98 14.79 -6.20
C PHE A 127 -18.34 15.50 -7.51
N LYS A 128 -19.42 16.30 -7.47
CA LYS A 128 -19.98 17.01 -8.62
C LYS A 128 -19.30 18.36 -8.81
N PHE A 129 -18.88 18.67 -10.03
CA PHE A 129 -18.32 19.97 -10.41
C PHE A 129 -18.87 20.41 -11.77
N THR A 130 -18.70 21.68 -12.12
CA THR A 130 -19.10 22.21 -13.44
C THR A 130 -17.88 22.70 -14.22
N LEU A 131 -17.70 22.15 -15.42
CA LEU A 131 -16.63 22.55 -16.33
C LEU A 131 -16.94 23.96 -16.88
N PRO A 132 -16.08 24.99 -16.70
CA PRO A 132 -16.37 26.34 -17.17
C PRO A 132 -16.71 26.40 -18.65
N VAL A 133 -17.66 27.27 -19.04
CA VAL A 133 -18.11 27.35 -20.44
C VAL A 133 -17.03 27.95 -21.38
N ASP A 134 -16.05 28.65 -20.82
CA ASP A 134 -14.86 29.16 -21.51
C ASP A 134 -13.62 28.24 -21.39
N THR A 135 -13.78 26.98 -20.98
CA THR A 135 -12.70 25.98 -21.09
C THR A 135 -12.33 25.74 -22.56
N PRO A 136 -11.05 25.87 -22.94
CA PRO A 136 -10.59 25.60 -24.31
C PRO A 136 -10.94 24.19 -24.78
N ALA A 137 -11.38 24.05 -26.03
CA ALA A 137 -11.58 22.76 -26.67
C ALA A 137 -10.25 22.14 -27.10
N GLY A 138 -10.14 20.81 -27.05
CA GLY A 138 -8.91 20.05 -27.26
C GLY A 138 -8.61 19.12 -26.08
N GLU A 139 -7.41 18.55 -26.02
CA GLU A 139 -6.98 17.76 -24.87
C GLU A 139 -6.54 18.64 -23.71
N ALA A 140 -6.88 18.22 -22.48
CA ALA A 140 -6.40 18.84 -21.25
C ALA A 140 -5.98 17.76 -20.23
N LEU A 141 -5.04 18.11 -19.36
CA LEU A 141 -4.82 17.35 -18.13
C LEU A 141 -5.87 17.76 -17.11
N PHE A 142 -6.53 16.77 -16.52
CA PHE A 142 -7.41 16.92 -15.37
C PHE A 142 -6.74 16.29 -14.15
N ALA A 143 -6.63 17.04 -13.06
CA ALA A 143 -6.09 16.55 -11.80
C ALA A 143 -7.10 16.65 -10.68
N TRP A 144 -7.18 15.59 -9.87
CA TRP A 144 -7.66 15.65 -8.49
C TRP A 144 -6.45 15.80 -7.57
N THR A 145 -6.53 16.72 -6.61
CA THR A 145 -5.59 16.83 -5.49
C THR A 145 -6.32 16.80 -4.16
N TRP A 146 -5.67 16.22 -3.14
CA TRP A 146 -6.23 16.08 -1.80
C TRP A 146 -5.17 16.27 -0.72
N PHE A 147 -5.61 16.91 0.37
CA PHE A 147 -4.87 17.11 1.61
C PHE A 147 -5.69 16.50 2.75
N ASN A 148 -5.17 15.43 3.33
CA ASN A 148 -5.80 14.58 4.34
C ASN A 148 -5.93 15.30 5.70
N ARG A 149 -7.06 15.07 6.39
CA ARG A 149 -7.32 15.66 7.70
C ARG A 149 -6.53 15.00 8.81
N ILE A 150 -6.57 13.66 8.90
CA ILE A 150 -5.90 12.87 9.94
C ILE A 150 -4.58 12.29 9.41
N GLY A 151 -3.58 12.09 10.27
CA GLY A 151 -2.28 11.49 9.91
C GLY A 151 -1.29 12.47 9.26
N ASN A 152 -0.26 11.92 8.63
CA ASN A 152 0.88 12.65 8.03
C ASN A 152 0.49 13.88 7.19
N ARG A 153 1.39 14.87 7.11
CA ARG A 153 1.20 16.03 6.21
C ARG A 153 1.63 15.68 4.80
N GLU A 154 0.67 15.24 3.99
CA GLU A 154 0.89 14.68 2.64
C GLU A 154 0.07 15.40 1.57
N MET A 155 0.43 15.21 0.29
CA MET A 155 -0.32 15.72 -0.85
C MET A 155 -0.59 14.58 -1.82
N TYR A 156 -1.86 14.27 -2.03
CA TYR A 156 -2.32 13.28 -3.00
C TYR A 156 -2.59 13.98 -4.32
N MET A 157 -2.22 13.36 -5.43
CA MET A 157 -2.46 13.88 -6.77
C MET A 157 -2.63 12.74 -7.78
N ASN A 158 -3.77 12.71 -8.45
CA ASN A 158 -4.04 11.80 -9.57
C ASN A 158 -4.40 12.63 -10.80
N CYS A 159 -3.89 12.24 -11.97
CA CYS A 159 -4.11 12.97 -13.21
C CYS A 159 -4.57 12.07 -14.35
N ALA A 160 -5.61 12.50 -15.06
CA ALA A 160 -6.12 11.89 -16.27
C ALA A 160 -5.95 12.84 -17.47
N ALA A 161 -5.94 12.29 -18.69
CA ALA A 161 -6.17 13.06 -19.90
C ALA A 161 -7.69 13.11 -20.18
N ILE A 162 -8.18 14.28 -20.58
CA ILE A 162 -9.58 14.47 -21.01
C ILE A 162 -9.65 15.17 -22.36
N THR A 163 -10.69 14.90 -23.13
CA THR A 163 -11.03 15.65 -24.35
C THR A 163 -12.13 16.66 -24.04
N VAL A 164 -11.85 17.95 -24.16
CA VAL A 164 -12.83 19.02 -24.01
C VAL A 164 -13.47 19.35 -25.36
N LYS A 165 -14.81 19.25 -25.41
CA LYS A 165 -15.65 19.76 -26.51
C LYS A 165 -16.09 21.19 -26.20
N ALA A 166 -16.16 22.04 -27.23
CA ALA A 166 -16.54 23.44 -27.10
C ALA A 166 -17.93 23.63 -26.45
N GLY A 167 -18.01 24.60 -25.54
CA GLY A 167 -19.23 25.08 -24.92
C GLY A 167 -19.77 26.33 -25.63
N SER A 168 -20.98 26.75 -25.25
CA SER A 168 -21.58 28.00 -25.74
C SER A 168 -22.23 28.75 -24.57
N GLY A 169 -21.85 30.02 -24.37
CA GLY A 169 -22.33 30.87 -23.29
C GLY A 169 -21.24 31.75 -22.68
N THR A 170 -21.63 32.57 -21.71
CA THR A 170 -20.71 33.48 -21.00
C THR A 170 -20.38 32.91 -19.61
N PRO A 171 -19.09 32.83 -19.21
CA PRO A 171 -18.71 32.28 -17.92
C PRO A 171 -19.03 33.25 -16.76
N LYS A 172 -19.65 32.75 -15.68
CA LYS A 172 -19.84 33.50 -14.42
C LYS A 172 -18.52 34.05 -13.88
N THR A 173 -17.47 33.23 -13.94
CA THR A 173 -16.08 33.63 -13.68
C THR A 173 -15.21 32.96 -14.72
N ALA A 174 -14.64 33.77 -15.62
CA ALA A 174 -13.77 33.32 -16.70
C ALA A 174 -12.58 32.53 -16.19
N LEU A 175 -12.20 31.47 -16.90
CA LEU A 175 -11.13 30.54 -16.54
C LEU A 175 -9.82 31.26 -16.16
N LYS A 176 -9.42 32.28 -16.94
CA LYS A 176 -8.23 33.10 -16.70
C LYS A 176 -8.26 33.99 -15.43
N LYS A 177 -9.38 34.02 -14.69
CA LYS A 177 -9.52 34.71 -13.39
C LYS A 177 -9.56 33.73 -12.20
N ARG A 178 -9.61 32.42 -12.45
CA ARG A 178 -9.57 31.39 -11.41
C ARG A 178 -8.14 31.23 -10.87
N PRO A 179 -7.95 30.83 -9.61
CA PRO A 179 -6.64 30.76 -9.00
C PRO A 179 -5.83 29.57 -9.49
N ALA A 180 -4.53 29.61 -9.23
CA ALA A 180 -3.66 28.46 -9.38
C ALA A 180 -4.01 27.37 -8.36
N MET A 181 -3.82 26.11 -8.73
CA MET A 181 -3.97 24.96 -7.83
C MET A 181 -3.08 25.10 -6.59
N PHE A 182 -3.61 24.76 -5.42
CA PHE A 182 -2.84 24.77 -4.17
C PHE A 182 -1.85 23.59 -4.10
N VAL A 183 -0.64 23.87 -3.62
CA VAL A 183 0.47 22.92 -3.53
C VAL A 183 1.22 23.10 -2.21
N ALA A 184 1.27 22.05 -1.41
CA ALA A 184 1.93 22.00 -0.10
C ALA A 184 2.45 20.59 0.15
N ASN A 185 3.20 20.37 1.23
CA ASN A 185 3.68 19.05 1.68
C ASN A 185 4.64 18.35 0.67
N VAL A 186 5.19 19.08 -0.31
CA VAL A 186 6.05 18.55 -1.40
C VAL A 186 7.38 19.33 -1.50
N GLY A 187 8.13 19.41 -0.40
CA GLY A 187 9.43 20.07 -0.31
C GLY A 187 9.43 21.61 -0.47
N ASN A 188 8.34 22.21 -0.94
CA ASN A 188 8.25 23.64 -1.31
C ASN A 188 8.24 24.63 -0.13
N GLY A 189 8.30 24.15 1.11
CA GLY A 189 8.27 24.98 2.32
C GLY A 189 6.88 25.51 2.71
N CYS A 190 5.82 25.11 2.01
CA CYS A 190 4.43 25.27 2.41
C CYS A 190 3.90 23.92 2.91
N ALA A 191 3.16 23.93 4.01
CA ALA A 191 2.63 22.74 4.65
C ALA A 191 1.19 22.94 5.12
N THR A 192 0.57 21.86 5.58
CA THR A 192 -0.79 21.82 6.14
C THR A 192 -0.76 21.49 7.63
N THR A 193 -1.86 21.69 8.34
CA THR A 193 -2.00 21.38 9.77
C THR A 193 -2.80 20.08 9.96
N GLU A 194 -2.48 19.31 11.00
CA GLU A 194 -3.15 18.04 11.33
C GLU A 194 -4.51 18.25 12.01
N MET A 195 -5.36 17.23 11.93
CA MET A 195 -6.69 17.10 12.56
C MET A 195 -7.77 18.09 12.06
N VAL A 196 -7.39 19.06 11.23
CA VAL A 196 -8.25 20.08 10.60
C VAL A 196 -8.35 19.87 9.10
N ASP A 197 -9.49 20.24 8.51
CA ASP A 197 -9.63 20.30 7.06
C ASP A 197 -8.91 21.56 6.52
N LEU A 198 -8.17 21.44 5.41
CA LEU A 198 -7.42 22.57 4.86
C LEU A 198 -8.36 23.65 4.29
N MET A 199 -8.33 24.84 4.88
CA MET A 199 -8.90 26.05 4.29
C MET A 199 -7.95 26.58 3.21
N PHE A 200 -8.25 26.31 1.94
CA PHE A 200 -7.44 26.82 0.83
C PHE A 200 -7.40 28.37 0.83
N PRO A 201 -6.22 29.01 0.76
CA PRO A 201 -6.13 30.47 0.69
C PRO A 201 -6.79 31.05 -0.57
N ASN A 202 -6.79 30.29 -1.67
CA ASN A 202 -7.43 30.65 -2.93
C ASN A 202 -8.29 29.46 -3.42
N PRO A 203 -9.52 29.30 -2.90
CA PRO A 203 -10.36 28.12 -3.18
C PRO A 203 -11.03 28.18 -4.56
N GLY A 204 -11.07 29.36 -5.20
CA GLY A 204 -11.78 29.58 -6.46
C GLY A 204 -13.20 30.13 -6.26
N PRO A 205 -13.96 30.31 -7.35
CA PRO A 205 -15.31 30.88 -7.31
C PRO A 205 -16.41 29.83 -7.07
N ASP A 206 -16.13 28.55 -7.25
CA ASP A 206 -17.05 27.44 -7.02
C ASP A 206 -16.44 26.53 -5.92
N VAL A 207 -17.09 26.51 -4.75
CA VAL A 207 -16.54 25.92 -3.52
C VAL A 207 -17.65 25.30 -2.68
N ASP A 208 -17.49 24.02 -2.32
CA ASP A 208 -18.36 23.33 -1.38
C ASP A 208 -17.67 23.24 -0.01
N LEU A 209 -18.13 24.04 0.95
CA LEU A 209 -17.63 24.01 2.33
C LEU A 209 -18.56 23.15 3.19
N THR A 210 -18.09 21.97 3.60
CA THR A 210 -18.83 21.04 4.49
C THR A 210 -18.15 20.82 5.84
N SER A 211 -16.89 21.22 5.99
CA SER A 211 -16.17 21.14 7.27
C SER A 211 -16.64 22.21 8.26
N THR A 212 -16.75 21.81 9.52
CA THR A 212 -16.91 22.68 10.70
C THR A 212 -15.60 22.93 11.44
N ASN A 213 -14.49 22.31 11.01
CA ASN A 213 -13.18 22.34 11.69
C ASN A 213 -12.03 22.54 10.68
N THR A 214 -11.87 23.77 10.21
CA THR A 214 -10.91 24.13 9.16
C THR A 214 -9.71 24.91 9.68
N GLY A 215 -8.51 24.62 9.18
CA GLY A 215 -7.28 25.37 9.49
C GLY A 215 -6.62 25.99 8.24
N PRO A 216 -5.94 27.14 8.37
CA PRO A 216 -5.12 27.69 7.29
C PRO A 216 -3.86 26.81 7.08
N PRO A 217 -3.23 26.85 5.90
CA PRO A 217 -1.93 26.23 5.70
C PRO A 217 -0.83 27.04 6.41
N VAL A 218 0.32 26.40 6.64
CA VAL A 218 1.42 26.90 7.46
C VAL A 218 2.74 26.93 6.70
N GLY A 219 3.65 27.84 7.07
CA GLY A 219 4.93 28.05 6.38
C GLY A 219 4.82 29.01 5.19
N LYS A 220 5.61 28.80 4.15
CA LYS A 220 5.80 29.72 3.00
C LYS A 220 4.74 29.51 1.91
N CYS A 221 3.48 29.58 2.30
CA CYS A 221 2.34 29.34 1.40
C CYS A 221 1.93 30.59 0.60
N ALA A 222 1.31 30.38 -0.56
CA ALA A 222 0.72 31.46 -1.34
C ALA A 222 -0.48 32.06 -0.61
N ALA A 223 -0.45 33.37 -0.35
CA ALA A 223 -1.53 34.10 0.29
C ALA A 223 -2.78 34.21 -0.61
N GLY A 224 -3.95 34.42 -0.01
CA GLY A 224 -5.22 34.61 -0.70
C GLY A 224 -6.35 35.03 0.26
N PRO A 225 -7.55 35.34 -0.26
CA PRO A 225 -8.65 35.87 0.54
C PRO A 225 -9.41 34.81 1.38
N GLY A 226 -9.18 33.51 1.14
CA GLY A 226 -9.92 32.42 1.77
C GLY A 226 -11.37 32.29 1.31
N VAL A 227 -12.14 31.44 2.01
CA VAL A 227 -13.61 31.44 1.94
C VAL A 227 -14.14 32.44 2.96
N GLN A 228 -15.05 33.34 2.55
CA GLN A 228 -15.81 34.15 3.50
C GLN A 228 -16.90 33.29 4.15
N LEU A 229 -16.72 32.95 5.43
CA LEU A 229 -17.72 32.26 6.23
C LEU A 229 -18.97 33.16 6.41
N PRO A 230 -20.20 32.62 6.30
CA PRO A 230 -21.42 33.38 6.60
C PRO A 230 -21.48 33.69 8.12
N SER A 231 -21.33 34.97 8.48
CA SER A 231 -21.09 35.40 9.84
C SER A 231 -22.36 35.52 10.70
N ASN A 232 -22.85 34.40 11.24
CA ASN A 232 -23.93 34.40 12.25
C ASN A 232 -23.39 34.61 13.69
N SER A 233 -22.77 35.76 13.96
CA SER A 233 -22.61 36.35 15.30
C SER A 233 -22.14 37.81 15.22
N PRO A 234 -22.55 38.71 16.14
CA PRO A 234 -22.37 40.15 15.98
C PRO A 234 -20.95 40.65 16.27
N THR A 235 -20.47 41.58 15.45
CA THR A 235 -19.14 42.21 15.58
C THR A 235 -19.17 43.45 16.49
N PRO A 236 -18.26 43.60 17.47
CA PRO A 236 -18.02 44.88 18.14
C PRO A 236 -17.34 45.87 17.18
N SER A 237 -17.86 47.10 17.08
CA SER A 237 -17.26 48.13 16.20
C SER A 237 -15.96 48.73 16.77
N PRO A 238 -15.02 49.20 15.92
CA PRO A 238 -13.72 49.70 16.36
C PRO A 238 -13.78 51.15 16.85
N THR A 239 -13.48 51.38 18.13
CA THR A 239 -13.34 52.73 18.71
C THR A 239 -11.95 53.30 18.42
N LYS A 240 -11.88 54.53 17.89
CA LYS A 240 -10.62 55.27 17.70
C LYS A 240 -10.04 55.71 19.05
N THR A 241 -8.76 55.43 19.32
CA THR A 241 -8.07 55.92 20.51
C THR A 241 -7.35 57.24 20.22
N THR A 242 -7.88 58.35 20.72
CA THR A 242 -7.19 59.67 20.76
C THR A 242 -6.45 59.83 22.10
N THR A 243 -5.42 60.65 22.14
CA THR A 243 -4.54 60.86 23.30
C THR A 243 -5.18 61.74 24.39
N THR A 244 -5.02 61.39 25.69
CA THR A 244 -4.23 62.18 26.69
C THR A 244 -4.40 61.74 28.17
N LYS A 245 -3.29 61.89 28.93
CA LYS A 245 -3.10 62.17 30.38
C LYS A 245 -3.87 61.42 31.51
N LYS A 246 -3.04 60.82 32.39
CA LYS A 246 -3.15 60.55 33.86
C LYS A 246 -3.73 61.79 34.61
N PRO A 247 -4.46 61.72 35.78
CA PRO A 247 -4.24 60.84 36.95
C PRO A 247 -5.56 60.25 37.58
N THR A 248 -5.70 59.69 38.80
CA THR A 248 -4.84 59.63 40.02
C THR A 248 -4.82 58.24 40.74
N THR A 249 -5.36 58.08 41.96
CA THR A 249 -5.10 56.93 42.88
C THR A 249 -6.19 56.67 43.92
N THR A 250 -6.48 55.40 44.24
CA THR A 250 -6.64 54.88 45.63
C THR A 250 -6.62 53.33 45.66
N LYS A 251 -6.35 52.75 46.85
CA LYS A 251 -6.18 51.32 47.23
C LYS A 251 -6.50 51.24 48.76
N PRO A 252 -6.45 50.12 49.52
CA PRO A 252 -6.25 48.67 49.25
C PRO A 252 -7.48 47.87 49.81
N PRO A 253 -7.46 46.63 50.38
CA PRO A 253 -6.43 45.57 50.55
C PRO A 253 -6.90 44.12 50.18
N VAL A 254 -6.22 42.99 50.44
CA VAL A 254 -4.81 42.51 50.41
C VAL A 254 -4.84 40.97 50.46
N LYS A 255 -3.99 40.25 49.70
CA LYS A 255 -3.19 39.08 50.16
C LYS A 255 -2.16 38.68 49.09
N SER A 256 -1.13 37.92 49.48
CA SER A 256 0.11 37.78 48.71
C SER A 256 0.93 36.54 49.05
N THR A 257 1.58 35.96 48.06
CA THR A 257 2.82 35.17 48.20
C THR A 257 3.59 35.18 46.86
N ALA A 258 4.91 34.95 46.90
CA ALA A 258 5.89 35.08 45.81
C ALA A 258 7.06 34.11 46.13
N PRO A 259 8.26 34.12 45.48
CA PRO A 259 8.73 34.79 44.26
C PRO A 259 9.26 33.74 43.22
N GLY A 260 10.00 34.02 42.13
CA GLY A 260 10.57 35.26 41.56
C GLY A 260 11.41 34.94 40.30
N GLY A 261 12.12 35.93 39.75
CA GLY A 261 13.03 35.78 38.60
C GLY A 261 13.95 36.99 38.40
N VAL A 262 14.94 36.90 37.51
CA VAL A 262 15.93 37.98 37.24
C VAL A 262 16.28 38.07 35.75
N PHE A 263 16.35 39.31 35.22
CA PHE A 263 16.93 39.69 33.93
C PHE A 263 18.05 40.72 34.16
N ILE A 264 19.14 40.71 33.38
CA ILE A 264 19.99 41.89 33.06
C ILE A 264 20.47 41.79 31.60
N THR A 265 20.71 42.94 30.95
CA THR A 265 21.04 43.10 29.51
C THR A 265 22.51 43.42 29.20
N VAL A 266 22.83 43.38 27.89
CA VAL A 266 24.12 43.62 27.18
C VAL A 266 24.89 44.90 27.59
N PRO A 267 26.21 44.95 27.32
CA PRO A 267 26.70 45.70 26.15
C PRO A 267 27.82 45.01 25.31
N SER A 268 28.16 45.59 24.16
CA SER A 268 29.20 45.15 23.19
C SER A 268 30.31 46.20 23.04
N PRO A 269 31.51 45.86 22.52
CA PRO A 269 31.98 46.57 21.30
C PRO A 269 32.88 45.79 20.31
N SER A 270 32.92 46.30 19.05
CA SER A 270 34.02 46.40 18.03
C SER A 270 35.35 45.61 18.16
N THR A 271 36.10 45.19 17.10
CA THR A 271 36.15 45.56 15.65
C THR A 271 36.99 44.58 14.79
N THR A 272 36.76 44.55 13.45
CA THR A 272 37.63 44.15 12.29
C THR A 272 39.00 43.43 12.50
N LYS A 273 39.42 42.44 11.67
CA LYS A 273 39.90 42.65 10.25
C LYS A 273 40.20 41.35 9.43
N LYS A 274 39.88 41.40 8.12
CA LYS A 274 40.60 40.89 6.91
C LYS A 274 40.96 39.39 6.64
N THR A 275 40.42 38.87 5.52
CA THR A 275 41.01 37.94 4.48
C THR A 275 41.48 36.52 4.89
N THR A 276 41.42 35.48 4.04
CA THR A 276 41.89 35.37 2.63
C THR A 276 41.11 34.31 1.81
N GLN A 277 41.06 34.45 0.47
CA GLN A 277 40.58 33.43 -0.49
C GLN A 277 41.73 32.56 -1.04
N THR A 278 41.46 31.27 -1.32
CA THR A 278 42.36 30.43 -2.14
C THR A 278 41.56 29.52 -3.08
N THR A 279 41.94 29.47 -4.36
CA THR A 279 41.30 28.66 -5.42
C THR A 279 42.27 27.65 -6.06
N LEU A 280 41.83 26.42 -6.26
CA LEU A 280 42.33 25.45 -7.26
C LEU A 280 41.18 24.48 -7.58
N LYS A 281 41.03 23.83 -8.74
CA LYS A 281 41.41 24.00 -10.17
C LYS A 281 41.10 22.63 -10.79
N SER A 282 40.40 22.57 -11.92
CA SER A 282 40.11 21.29 -12.61
C SER A 282 41.26 20.83 -13.53
N THR A 283 41.34 19.53 -13.82
CA THR A 283 42.19 18.97 -14.89
C THR A 283 41.44 17.92 -15.73
N THR A 284 41.81 17.80 -17.01
CA THR A 284 41.23 16.85 -18.00
C THR A 284 42.27 16.52 -19.11
N ARG A 285 42.35 15.27 -19.60
CA ARG A 285 42.90 14.84 -20.94
C ARG A 285 42.75 13.30 -21.17
N LYS A 286 41.85 12.80 -22.04
CA LYS A 286 41.93 12.38 -23.48
C LYS A 286 42.57 11.01 -23.87
N THR A 287 41.71 10.03 -24.20
CA THR A 287 41.46 9.32 -25.50
C THR A 287 42.55 8.75 -26.45
N SER A 288 42.33 7.49 -26.90
CA SER A 288 42.58 6.88 -28.25
C SER A 288 41.72 5.58 -28.42
N THR A 289 41.30 4.94 -29.54
CA THR A 289 41.32 5.05 -31.04
C THR A 289 42.36 4.22 -31.85
N THR A 290 42.11 3.50 -32.98
CA THR A 290 40.90 2.97 -33.73
C THR A 290 41.37 2.05 -34.91
N THR A 291 40.61 1.04 -35.41
CA THR A 291 40.83 0.39 -36.76
C THR A 291 39.63 -0.42 -37.32
N SER A 292 39.53 -0.65 -38.66
CA SER A 292 38.41 -1.35 -39.36
C SER A 292 38.71 -1.77 -40.84
N ILE A 293 38.08 -2.83 -41.41
CA ILE A 293 38.15 -3.27 -42.85
C ILE A 293 36.75 -3.75 -43.39
N LYS A 294 36.57 -3.92 -44.73
CA LYS A 294 35.29 -4.04 -45.52
C LYS A 294 35.49 -4.94 -46.80
N PRO A 295 34.52 -5.27 -47.70
CA PRO A 295 33.33 -6.18 -47.59
C PRO A 295 33.07 -7.23 -48.75
N ALA A 296 32.35 -8.34 -48.44
CA ALA A 296 31.40 -9.16 -49.28
C ALA A 296 31.82 -9.76 -50.66
N PRO A 297 31.03 -10.65 -51.36
CA PRO A 297 29.86 -11.51 -51.01
C PRO A 297 30.19 -13.04 -51.09
N THR A 298 29.34 -14.09 -50.95
CA THR A 298 27.98 -14.40 -51.47
C THR A 298 27.20 -15.46 -50.63
N LYS A 299 25.85 -15.41 -50.71
CA LYS A 299 24.82 -16.40 -50.23
C LYS A 299 25.10 -17.20 -48.92
N PRO A 300 24.69 -16.68 -47.74
CA PRO A 300 24.74 -17.41 -46.47
C PRO A 300 23.44 -18.19 -46.14
N ALA A 301 23.58 -19.30 -45.42
CA ALA A 301 22.51 -19.94 -44.66
C ALA A 301 22.71 -19.65 -43.15
N ALA A 302 21.61 -19.36 -42.43
CA ALA A 302 21.59 -18.78 -41.09
C ALA A 302 22.28 -17.40 -40.98
N GLY A 303 21.54 -16.37 -40.58
CA GLY A 303 22.08 -15.01 -40.53
C GLY A 303 21.11 -13.96 -39.99
N VAL A 304 21.61 -12.72 -39.94
CA VAL A 304 20.85 -11.51 -39.62
C VAL A 304 19.87 -11.22 -40.77
N ILE A 305 18.58 -11.07 -40.46
CA ILE A 305 17.57 -10.57 -41.40
C ILE A 305 17.63 -9.04 -41.37
N THR A 306 17.45 -8.34 -42.50
CA THR A 306 17.57 -6.87 -42.50
C THR A 306 16.52 -6.23 -41.57
N PRO A 307 16.89 -5.37 -40.61
CA PRO A 307 15.93 -4.74 -39.71
C PRO A 307 14.91 -3.88 -40.49
N GLY A 308 13.66 -3.87 -40.06
CA GLY A 308 12.56 -3.25 -40.80
C GLY A 308 11.99 -4.11 -41.95
N THR A 309 12.58 -5.26 -42.27
CA THR A 309 11.96 -6.22 -43.21
C THR A 309 10.68 -6.78 -42.60
N ALA A 310 9.59 -6.78 -43.36
CA ALA A 310 8.29 -7.30 -42.91
C ALA A 310 8.39 -8.77 -42.44
N CYS A 311 7.64 -9.10 -41.38
CA CYS A 311 7.62 -10.42 -40.77
C CYS A 311 6.25 -10.74 -40.17
N LYS A 312 5.92 -12.04 -40.13
CA LYS A 312 4.78 -12.62 -39.42
C LYS A 312 5.15 -14.04 -38.97
N PRO A 313 4.57 -14.58 -37.88
CA PRO A 313 3.70 -13.89 -36.93
C PRO A 313 4.48 -12.86 -36.09
N GLU A 314 3.76 -11.91 -35.48
CA GLU A 314 4.33 -10.97 -34.51
C GLU A 314 4.95 -11.75 -33.33
N GLY A 315 6.08 -11.27 -32.80
CA GLY A 315 6.78 -11.92 -31.69
C GLY A 315 7.65 -13.13 -32.05
N TYR A 316 7.69 -13.58 -33.32
CA TYR A 316 8.55 -14.69 -33.75
C TYR A 316 10.05 -14.36 -33.62
N TRP A 317 10.91 -15.36 -33.38
CA TRP A 317 12.34 -15.13 -33.10
C TRP A 317 13.27 -15.80 -34.12
N ASN A 318 14.32 -15.07 -34.55
CA ASN A 318 15.39 -15.59 -35.40
C ASN A 318 16.69 -15.72 -34.58
N CYS A 319 17.22 -16.93 -34.47
CA CYS A 319 18.51 -17.22 -33.81
C CYS A 319 19.65 -17.08 -34.83
N ILE A 320 20.65 -16.25 -34.53
CA ILE A 320 21.77 -15.91 -35.42
C ILE A 320 23.06 -16.58 -34.93
N THR A 321 23.93 -16.97 -35.88
CA THR A 321 25.33 -17.39 -35.71
C THR A 321 25.60 -18.26 -34.46
N THR A 322 25.27 -19.56 -34.54
CA THR A 322 25.49 -20.54 -33.45
C THR A 322 24.81 -20.18 -32.10
N GLY A 323 23.81 -19.31 -32.13
CA GLY A 323 23.05 -18.86 -30.96
C GLY A 323 23.65 -17.64 -30.24
N THR A 324 24.67 -16.97 -30.80
CA THR A 324 25.33 -15.81 -30.14
C THR A 324 24.60 -14.48 -30.33
N ALA A 325 23.58 -14.43 -31.18
CA ALA A 325 22.68 -13.28 -31.31
C ALA A 325 21.25 -13.71 -31.68
N PHE A 326 20.29 -12.80 -31.54
CA PHE A 326 18.90 -13.00 -31.95
C PHE A 326 18.29 -11.75 -32.59
N GLN A 327 17.14 -11.95 -33.25
CA GLN A 327 16.18 -10.91 -33.63
C GLN A 327 14.77 -11.35 -33.25
N ARG A 328 13.86 -10.39 -33.08
CA ARG A 328 12.43 -10.64 -32.92
C ARG A 328 11.64 -9.93 -34.02
N CYS A 329 10.54 -10.54 -34.45
CA CYS A 329 9.49 -9.87 -35.19
C CYS A 329 8.75 -8.92 -34.24
N ALA A 330 8.77 -7.62 -34.54
CA ALA A 330 8.23 -6.56 -33.70
C ALA A 330 7.54 -5.51 -34.58
N SER A 331 6.28 -5.18 -34.26
CA SER A 331 5.42 -4.30 -35.08
C SER A 331 5.34 -4.76 -36.54
N GLY A 332 5.31 -6.07 -36.77
CA GLY A 332 5.30 -6.68 -38.12
C GLY A 332 6.61 -6.52 -38.91
N THR A 333 7.73 -6.14 -38.27
CA THR A 333 9.06 -6.06 -38.91
C THR A 333 10.17 -6.66 -38.06
N TRP A 334 11.26 -7.14 -38.67
CA TRP A 334 12.39 -7.71 -37.92
C TRP A 334 13.19 -6.64 -37.17
N SER A 335 13.55 -6.92 -35.92
CA SER A 335 14.39 -6.05 -35.08
C SER A 335 15.85 -5.96 -35.57
N VAL A 336 16.64 -5.05 -35.00
CA VAL A 336 18.10 -5.16 -35.04
C VAL A 336 18.58 -6.47 -34.39
N ALA A 337 19.73 -6.98 -34.83
CA ALA A 337 20.36 -8.14 -34.23
C ALA A 337 20.97 -7.76 -32.87
N MET A 338 20.56 -8.46 -31.82
CA MET A 338 21.06 -8.29 -30.46
C MET A 338 21.95 -9.47 -30.09
N ALA A 339 23.19 -9.20 -29.68
CA ALA A 339 24.06 -10.23 -29.13
C ALA A 339 23.56 -10.67 -27.75
N VAL A 340 23.71 -11.96 -27.43
CA VAL A 340 23.48 -12.45 -26.06
C VAL A 340 24.71 -12.25 -25.18
N ALA A 341 24.52 -12.22 -23.86
CA ALA A 341 25.61 -12.05 -22.91
C ALA A 341 26.65 -13.19 -23.03
N PRO A 342 27.96 -12.92 -22.84
CA PRO A 342 29.01 -13.93 -22.93
C PRO A 342 28.71 -15.17 -22.07
N GLY A 343 28.88 -16.36 -22.65
CA GLY A 343 28.52 -17.64 -22.04
C GLY A 343 27.08 -18.12 -22.33
N THR A 344 26.21 -17.26 -22.86
CA THR A 344 24.82 -17.61 -23.22
C THR A 344 24.73 -18.08 -24.68
N ARG A 345 23.74 -18.92 -25.02
CA ARG A 345 23.34 -19.23 -26.41
C ARG A 345 21.82 -19.35 -26.54
N VAL A 346 21.27 -18.86 -27.65
CA VAL A 346 19.85 -19.04 -28.00
C VAL A 346 19.66 -20.38 -28.71
N LEU A 347 18.71 -21.19 -28.21
CA LEU A 347 18.32 -22.47 -28.78
C LEU A 347 16.94 -22.35 -29.42
N ARG A 348 16.71 -23.02 -30.55
CA ARG A 348 15.37 -23.13 -31.14
C ARG A 348 14.55 -24.15 -30.35
N HIS A 349 13.32 -23.79 -30.00
CA HIS A 349 12.27 -24.73 -29.62
C HIS A 349 11.08 -24.51 -30.54
N PHE A 350 10.68 -25.55 -31.26
CA PHE A 350 9.41 -25.57 -31.99
C PHE A 350 8.33 -26.16 -31.09
N ARG A 351 7.29 -25.39 -30.81
CA ARG A 351 5.95 -25.92 -30.54
C ARG A 351 5.01 -25.24 -31.53
N ALA A 352 4.41 -26.06 -32.40
CA ALA A 352 3.31 -25.66 -33.25
C ALA A 352 2.10 -26.50 -32.87
N MET A 353 0.95 -25.85 -32.74
CA MET A 353 -0.35 -26.49 -32.68
C MET A 353 -1.25 -25.66 -33.60
N ASP A 354 -1.50 -26.17 -34.81
CA ASP A 354 -2.87 -26.35 -35.31
C ASP A 354 -2.93 -27.16 -36.62
N ALA A 355 -4.06 -27.85 -36.79
CA ALA A 355 -4.68 -28.35 -38.03
C ALA A 355 -3.81 -29.02 -39.14
N GLY A 356 -3.57 -30.33 -38.97
CA GLY A 356 -4.12 -31.41 -39.82
C GLY A 356 -3.76 -31.56 -41.32
N LEU A 357 -3.30 -32.77 -41.70
CA LEU A 357 -3.68 -33.48 -42.95
C LEU A 357 -3.32 -34.98 -42.89
N GLU A 358 -4.33 -35.83 -43.14
CA GLU A 358 -4.38 -37.25 -43.58
C GLU A 358 -3.16 -38.20 -43.46
N ASN A 359 -3.35 -39.34 -42.77
CA ASN A 359 -3.49 -40.68 -43.41
C ASN A 359 -3.95 -41.81 -42.43
N HIS A 360 -4.47 -42.91 -42.98
CA HIS A 360 -5.10 -44.07 -42.30
C HIS A 360 -4.09 -45.15 -41.81
N PRO A 361 -4.47 -46.22 -41.02
CA PRO A 361 -5.82 -46.70 -40.67
C PRO A 361 -6.10 -47.00 -39.16
N SER A 362 -7.37 -47.35 -38.86
CA SER A 362 -7.90 -47.90 -37.59
C SER A 362 -7.70 -49.45 -37.50
N PRO A 363 -8.27 -50.27 -36.56
CA PRO A 363 -9.39 -50.11 -35.58
C PRO A 363 -9.02 -50.60 -34.14
N PRO A 364 -9.92 -50.97 -33.17
CA PRO A 364 -11.40 -50.93 -33.14
C PRO A 364 -12.09 -50.31 -31.89
N PHE A 365 -13.26 -49.67 -32.14
CA PHE A 365 -14.60 -49.78 -31.50
C PHE A 365 -14.77 -49.96 -29.95
N LEU A 366 -15.82 -49.44 -29.30
CA LEU A 366 -17.24 -49.34 -29.72
C LEU A 366 -17.91 -47.95 -29.56
N LYS A 367 -19.16 -47.82 -30.06
CA LYS A 367 -20.01 -46.61 -30.07
C LYS A 367 -21.32 -46.80 -29.29
N ILE A 368 -21.89 -45.70 -28.76
CA ILE A 368 -23.32 -45.30 -28.84
C ILE A 368 -23.31 -43.74 -28.87
N THR A 369 -23.50 -43.00 -29.97
CA THR A 369 -24.67 -42.76 -30.87
C THR A 369 -25.78 -41.87 -30.26
N THR A 370 -26.25 -40.86 -31.01
CA THR A 370 -27.17 -39.77 -30.58
C THR A 370 -28.25 -39.45 -31.66
N LEU A 371 -29.10 -38.43 -31.39
CA LEU A 371 -30.09 -37.75 -32.28
C LEU A 371 -31.48 -38.42 -32.42
N PRO A 372 -32.55 -37.70 -32.86
CA PRO A 372 -32.65 -36.31 -33.35
C PRO A 372 -33.70 -35.41 -32.61
N ALA A 373 -34.07 -34.26 -33.21
CA ALA A 373 -34.96 -33.22 -32.66
C ALA A 373 -36.02 -32.72 -33.67
N ALA A 374 -37.07 -32.01 -33.20
CA ALA A 374 -38.09 -31.21 -33.95
C ALA A 374 -39.09 -30.55 -32.96
N GLU A 375 -39.90 -29.49 -33.25
CA GLU A 375 -39.77 -28.27 -34.09
C GLU A 375 -40.99 -27.32 -33.82
N HIS A 376 -40.85 -25.99 -34.02
CA HIS A 376 -41.93 -24.93 -34.10
C HIS A 376 -42.83 -24.64 -32.85
N SER A 377 -43.50 -23.47 -32.65
CA SER A 377 -43.66 -22.19 -33.41
C SER A 377 -43.93 -20.96 -32.48
N GLU A 378 -43.69 -19.72 -32.96
CA GLU A 378 -43.94 -18.42 -32.27
C GLU A 378 -45.41 -17.91 -32.36
N PRO A 379 -45.81 -16.77 -31.71
CA PRO A 379 -45.49 -15.40 -32.18
C PRO A 379 -45.13 -14.37 -31.06
N ILE A 380 -44.82 -13.12 -31.44
CA ILE A 380 -44.23 -12.05 -30.58
C ILE A 380 -45.08 -10.74 -30.58
N GLU A 381 -44.82 -9.88 -29.59
CA GLU A 381 -45.14 -8.42 -29.45
C GLU A 381 -46.50 -7.99 -28.86
N PRO A 382 -46.58 -6.80 -28.21
CA PRO A 382 -45.53 -5.93 -27.64
C PRO A 382 -45.73 -5.62 -26.13
N ILE A 383 -44.70 -5.07 -25.46
CA ILE A 383 -44.84 -4.42 -24.14
C ILE A 383 -44.24 -3.02 -24.18
N ALA A 384 -45.04 -2.02 -23.81
CA ALA A 384 -44.60 -0.67 -23.48
C ALA A 384 -44.82 -0.43 -21.98
N ALA A 385 -43.87 0.28 -21.36
CA ALA A 385 -43.67 0.47 -19.92
C ALA A 385 -44.92 0.61 -19.03
N GLN A 386 -44.86 -0.05 -17.86
CA GLN A 386 -44.93 0.68 -16.58
C GLN A 386 -44.16 -0.02 -15.44
N GLU A 387 -43.80 0.80 -14.46
CA GLU A 387 -43.11 0.58 -13.18
C GLU A 387 -42.98 -0.86 -12.61
N ARG A 388 -41.75 -1.24 -12.22
CA ARG A 388 -41.45 -2.36 -11.29
C ARG A 388 -40.93 -1.78 -9.95
N PRO A 389 -41.41 -2.25 -8.79
CA PRO A 389 -40.75 -2.04 -7.50
C PRO A 389 -39.39 -2.75 -7.41
N GLU A 390 -38.66 -2.48 -6.32
CA GLU A 390 -37.34 -3.08 -6.03
C GLU A 390 -37.48 -4.58 -5.70
N GLU A 391 -36.62 -5.40 -6.30
CA GLU A 391 -36.44 -6.84 -5.99
C GLU A 391 -34.94 -7.09 -5.76
N GLU A 392 -34.63 -8.12 -4.97
CA GLU A 392 -33.28 -8.39 -4.47
C GLU A 392 -32.48 -9.23 -5.48
N ASP A 393 -31.28 -8.79 -5.89
CA ASP A 393 -30.39 -9.53 -6.80
C ASP A 393 -29.75 -10.74 -6.07
N GLU A 394 -30.49 -11.83 -6.02
CA GLU A 394 -30.06 -13.14 -5.52
C GLU A 394 -29.02 -13.79 -6.45
N PHE A 395 -27.76 -13.82 -6.03
CA PHE A 395 -26.68 -14.53 -6.73
C PHE A 395 -26.27 -15.79 -5.96
N GLU A 396 -26.92 -16.91 -6.27
CA GLU A 396 -26.62 -18.22 -5.66
C GLU A 396 -25.14 -18.61 -5.86
N THR A 397 -24.38 -18.70 -4.78
CA THR A 397 -23.05 -19.32 -4.81
C THR A 397 -23.21 -20.83 -4.90
N SER A 398 -22.57 -21.47 -5.87
CA SER A 398 -22.64 -22.92 -6.09
C SER A 398 -22.35 -23.72 -4.81
N ASP A 399 -23.27 -24.61 -4.44
CA ASP A 399 -23.14 -25.46 -3.27
C ASP A 399 -21.84 -26.26 -3.25
N PHE A 400 -20.98 -25.94 -2.30
CA PHE A 400 -19.86 -26.75 -1.87
C PHE A 400 -20.09 -27.17 -0.42
N ASP A 401 -20.29 -28.48 -0.21
CA ASP A 401 -20.83 -29.12 1.00
C ASP A 401 -20.70 -28.32 2.31
N SER A 402 -21.82 -27.71 2.73
CA SER A 402 -21.95 -27.05 4.03
C SER A 402 -21.73 -28.00 5.21
N ALA A 403 -21.69 -29.32 4.98
CA ALA A 403 -21.45 -30.36 5.98
C ALA A 403 -20.02 -30.36 6.58
N THR A 404 -19.07 -29.59 6.03
CA THR A 404 -17.70 -29.50 6.56
C THR A 404 -17.49 -28.42 7.62
N LEU A 405 -18.47 -27.54 7.84
CA LEU A 405 -18.49 -26.59 8.95
C LEU A 405 -19.38 -27.11 10.09
N SER A 406 -19.02 -26.78 11.33
CA SER A 406 -19.92 -26.99 12.47
C SER A 406 -21.18 -26.16 12.32
N SER A 407 -22.31 -26.72 12.75
CA SER A 407 -23.62 -26.03 12.87
C SER A 407 -23.60 -24.81 13.82
N SER A 408 -22.49 -24.57 14.52
CA SER A 408 -22.27 -23.39 15.37
C SER A 408 -21.89 -22.11 14.61
N SER A 409 -21.53 -22.18 13.31
CA SER A 409 -21.15 -20.99 12.53
C SER A 409 -22.38 -20.25 11.98
N THR A 410 -22.37 -18.92 12.03
CA THR A 410 -23.49 -18.06 11.58
C THR A 410 -22.97 -16.81 10.85
N SER A 411 -23.84 -16.17 10.06
CA SER A 411 -23.52 -14.93 9.33
C SER A 411 -23.21 -13.76 10.29
N LEU A 412 -22.12 -13.04 10.04
CA LEU A 412 -21.66 -11.94 10.89
C LEU A 412 -22.71 -10.81 11.01
N ASN A 413 -23.00 -10.42 12.26
CA ASN A 413 -23.84 -9.27 12.54
C ASN A 413 -23.09 -7.96 12.22
N THR A 414 -23.78 -6.95 11.68
CA THR A 414 -23.22 -5.64 11.32
C THR A 414 -22.50 -4.93 12.48
N SER A 415 -22.83 -5.26 13.74
CA SER A 415 -22.14 -4.76 14.93
C SER A 415 -20.69 -5.25 15.07
N ILE A 416 -20.33 -6.39 14.48
CA ILE A 416 -18.97 -6.97 14.53
C ILE A 416 -18.00 -6.17 13.65
N TYR A 417 -18.50 -5.60 12.55
CA TYR A 417 -17.76 -4.70 11.65
C TYR A 417 -17.57 -3.27 12.21
N GLN A 418 -18.12 -2.96 13.38
CA GLN A 418 -17.85 -1.67 14.02
C GLN A 418 -16.38 -1.59 14.46
N HIS A 419 -15.90 -0.37 14.65
CA HIS A 419 -14.52 -0.09 15.00
C HIS A 419 -14.44 0.77 16.25
N ALA A 420 -13.59 0.37 17.18
CA ALA A 420 -13.18 1.25 18.28
C ALA A 420 -12.04 2.15 17.81
N PHE A 421 -11.93 3.34 18.41
CA PHE A 421 -10.81 4.26 18.16
C PHE A 421 -10.21 4.72 19.49
N GLU A 422 -8.91 4.55 19.64
CA GLU A 422 -8.16 4.94 20.84
C GLU A 422 -6.87 5.65 20.40
N ASN A 423 -6.60 6.82 20.99
CA ASN A 423 -5.39 7.64 20.73
C ASN A 423 -5.05 7.85 19.24
N GLY A 424 -6.08 7.94 18.39
CA GLY A 424 -5.95 8.20 16.95
C GLY A 424 -5.77 6.96 16.06
N ARG A 425 -5.82 5.74 16.62
CA ARG A 425 -5.69 4.46 15.89
C ARG A 425 -6.97 3.61 16.00
N ARG A 426 -7.20 2.71 15.03
CA ARG A 426 -8.40 1.85 14.92
C ARG A 426 -8.18 0.51 15.62
N TYR A 427 -9.18 -0.01 16.31
CA TYR A 427 -9.14 -1.29 17.02
C TYR A 427 -10.39 -2.13 16.72
N HIS A 428 -10.28 -3.43 16.97
CA HIS A 428 -11.39 -4.39 16.90
C HIS A 428 -12.49 -4.07 17.92
N GLN A 429 -13.75 -4.31 17.55
CA GLN A 429 -14.91 -4.13 18.42
C GLN A 429 -15.37 -5.45 19.06
N TYR A 430 -15.34 -6.57 18.31
CA TYR A 430 -15.42 -7.90 18.91
C TYR A 430 -14.26 -8.05 19.91
N ARG A 431 -14.54 -8.57 21.12
CA ARG A 431 -13.54 -8.71 22.20
C ARG A 431 -12.76 -7.41 22.49
N HIS A 432 -13.39 -6.23 22.35
CA HIS A 432 -12.66 -4.95 22.43
C HIS A 432 -11.79 -4.85 23.70
N GLY A 433 -10.51 -4.51 23.49
CA GLY A 433 -9.53 -4.33 24.56
C GLY A 433 -8.74 -5.59 24.96
N THR A 434 -9.04 -6.78 24.41
CA THR A 434 -8.23 -7.99 24.66
C THR A 434 -6.82 -7.90 24.06
N TYR A 435 -6.72 -7.33 22.85
CA TYR A 435 -5.51 -7.16 22.04
C TYR A 435 -5.06 -5.68 22.05
N PRO A 436 -3.77 -5.37 22.28
CA PRO A 436 -3.32 -4.00 22.54
C PRO A 436 -2.79 -3.25 21.30
N ILE A 437 -2.67 -3.92 20.15
CA ILE A 437 -2.17 -3.35 18.88
C ILE A 437 -3.36 -2.97 17.97
N PRO A 438 -3.27 -1.88 17.18
CA PRO A 438 -4.37 -1.48 16.31
C PRO A 438 -4.62 -2.45 15.15
N ASN A 439 -5.73 -2.26 14.43
CA ASN A 439 -6.07 -2.94 13.18
C ASN A 439 -6.43 -1.96 12.05
N ASP A 440 -6.04 -0.68 12.16
CA ASP A 440 -6.06 0.24 11.01
C ASP A 440 -5.08 -0.19 9.91
N ASP A 441 -5.28 0.40 8.73
CA ASP A 441 -4.62 -0.01 7.50
C ASP A 441 -3.09 0.12 7.58
N ALA A 442 -2.56 0.97 8.48
CA ALA A 442 -1.12 1.08 8.73
C ALA A 442 -0.54 -0.15 9.45
N GLU A 443 -1.32 -0.80 10.32
CA GLU A 443 -0.92 -2.08 10.93
C GLU A 443 -1.04 -3.23 9.93
N GLN A 444 -2.10 -3.23 9.10
CA GLN A 444 -2.34 -4.24 8.05
C GLN A 444 -1.21 -4.25 7.02
N ASN A 445 -0.85 -3.08 6.50
CA ASN A 445 0.24 -2.94 5.53
C ASN A 445 1.61 -3.27 6.14
N ARG A 446 1.80 -3.09 7.46
CA ARG A 446 2.98 -3.62 8.15
C ARG A 446 2.99 -5.15 8.15
N ASP A 447 1.85 -5.81 8.33
CA ASP A 447 1.76 -7.27 8.28
C ASP A 447 1.99 -7.83 6.87
N ASP A 448 1.38 -7.22 5.85
CA ASP A 448 1.61 -7.57 4.44
C ASP A 448 3.08 -7.37 4.04
N MET A 449 3.73 -6.29 4.52
CA MET A 449 5.18 -6.09 4.35
C MET A 449 6.00 -7.16 5.08
N LYS A 450 5.62 -7.60 6.28
CA LYS A 450 6.27 -8.75 6.94
C LYS A 450 6.05 -10.04 6.14
N HIS A 451 4.90 -10.24 5.50
CA HIS A 451 4.67 -11.37 4.61
C HIS A 451 5.64 -11.31 3.41
N ALA A 452 5.73 -10.18 2.70
CA ALA A 452 6.65 -10.00 1.57
C ALA A 452 8.12 -10.19 1.98
N MET A 453 8.50 -9.68 3.17
CA MET A 453 9.81 -9.90 3.79
C MET A 453 10.08 -11.38 4.08
N MET A 454 9.08 -12.12 4.59
CA MET A 454 9.17 -13.55 4.84
C MET A 454 9.35 -14.33 3.54
N LEU A 455 8.53 -14.06 2.51
CA LEU A 455 8.67 -14.69 1.18
C LEU A 455 10.06 -14.43 0.58
N GLU A 456 10.58 -13.21 0.66
CA GLU A 456 11.97 -12.94 0.27
C GLU A 456 12.91 -13.81 1.11
N LEU A 457 12.90 -13.70 2.44
CA LEU A 457 13.76 -14.45 3.36
C LEU A 457 13.80 -15.96 3.06
N THR A 458 12.63 -16.60 2.89
CA THR A 458 12.47 -18.05 2.68
C THR A 458 12.60 -18.51 1.22
N ASN A 459 12.80 -17.59 0.26
CA ASN A 459 12.80 -17.86 -1.19
C ASN A 459 11.44 -18.36 -1.74
N GLY A 460 10.34 -17.73 -1.31
CA GLY A 460 8.98 -18.03 -1.75
C GLY A 460 8.38 -19.26 -1.08
N ASN A 461 8.89 -19.65 0.10
CA ASN A 461 8.50 -20.87 0.78
C ASN A 461 7.70 -20.56 2.05
N LEU A 462 6.38 -20.75 1.96
CA LEU A 462 5.37 -20.38 2.96
C LEU A 462 5.49 -21.10 4.31
N PHE A 463 6.10 -22.29 4.36
CA PHE A 463 6.28 -23.13 5.55
C PHE A 463 7.46 -24.10 5.38
N PHE A 464 8.16 -24.47 6.46
CA PHE A 464 9.25 -25.47 6.44
C PHE A 464 8.84 -26.87 6.90
N SER A 465 7.66 -27.02 7.49
CA SER A 465 7.13 -28.29 8.01
C SER A 465 7.00 -29.37 6.94
N PRO A 466 7.35 -30.64 7.24
CA PRO A 466 7.24 -31.75 6.29
C PRO A 466 5.81 -32.30 6.20
N ILE A 467 4.86 -31.43 5.82
CA ILE A 467 3.44 -31.78 5.69
C ILE A 467 3.19 -32.83 4.61
N VAL A 468 2.02 -33.47 4.67
CA VAL A 468 1.52 -34.33 3.58
C VAL A 468 1.47 -33.57 2.25
N LYS A 469 1.77 -34.25 1.13
CA LYS A 469 1.90 -33.60 -0.18
C LYS A 469 0.61 -32.94 -0.69
N ASN A 470 -0.53 -33.53 -0.34
CA ASN A 470 -1.86 -33.13 -0.77
C ASN A 470 -2.74 -32.92 0.49
N PRO A 471 -2.53 -31.86 1.29
CA PRO A 471 -3.39 -31.57 2.44
C PRO A 471 -4.84 -31.38 1.99
N GLN A 472 -5.81 -31.68 2.85
CA GLN A 472 -7.25 -31.57 2.55
C GLN A 472 -7.94 -30.52 3.44
N LYS A 473 -7.48 -30.34 4.68
CA LYS A 473 -7.89 -29.26 5.61
C LYS A 473 -6.65 -28.53 6.15
N ILE A 474 -6.62 -27.20 6.03
CA ILE A 474 -5.58 -26.31 6.59
C ILE A 474 -6.26 -25.20 7.39
N ILE A 475 -5.67 -24.81 8.53
CA ILE A 475 -6.12 -23.64 9.31
C ILE A 475 -4.97 -22.68 9.63
N ASP A 476 -5.24 -21.38 9.47
CA ASP A 476 -4.34 -20.26 9.76
C ASP A 476 -4.94 -19.42 10.91
N LEU A 477 -4.23 -19.36 12.04
CA LEU A 477 -4.74 -18.82 13.30
C LEU A 477 -4.18 -17.43 13.57
N ALA A 478 -5.07 -16.47 13.85
CA ALA A 478 -4.79 -15.03 13.77
C ALA A 478 -4.20 -14.66 12.40
N THR A 479 -4.97 -14.98 11.36
CA THR A 479 -4.59 -14.82 9.94
C THR A 479 -4.35 -13.37 9.53
N GLY A 480 -4.73 -12.38 10.35
CA GLY A 480 -4.50 -10.96 10.12
C GLY A 480 -5.23 -10.48 8.87
N THR A 481 -4.49 -10.01 7.87
CA THR A 481 -5.03 -9.61 6.56
C THR A 481 -5.52 -10.78 5.71
N GLY A 482 -5.22 -12.03 6.10
CA GLY A 482 -5.54 -13.23 5.33
C GLY A 482 -4.49 -13.61 4.27
N ILE A 483 -3.45 -12.80 4.09
CA ILE A 483 -2.48 -12.92 2.99
C ILE A 483 -1.75 -14.27 2.94
N TRP A 484 -1.44 -14.89 4.09
CA TRP A 484 -0.84 -16.23 4.11
C TRP A 484 -1.84 -17.33 3.73
N ALA A 485 -3.07 -17.26 4.23
CA ALA A 485 -4.13 -18.21 3.91
C ALA A 485 -4.50 -18.18 2.41
N ILE A 486 -4.47 -16.99 1.77
CA ILE A 486 -4.65 -16.82 0.32
C ILE A 486 -3.54 -17.53 -0.46
N ASP A 487 -2.27 -17.22 -0.17
CA ASP A 487 -1.09 -17.82 -0.82
C ASP A 487 -1.06 -19.36 -0.67
N VAL A 488 -1.56 -19.88 0.45
CA VAL A 488 -1.67 -21.33 0.71
C VAL A 488 -2.87 -21.98 0.04
N ALA A 489 -4.00 -21.28 -0.08
CA ALA A 489 -5.16 -21.75 -0.82
C ALA A 489 -4.87 -21.85 -2.33
N ASP A 490 -4.20 -20.85 -2.91
CA ASP A 490 -3.72 -20.88 -4.30
C ASP A 490 -2.66 -21.97 -4.54
N LYS A 491 -1.80 -22.25 -3.55
CA LYS A 491 -0.81 -23.33 -3.60
C LYS A 491 -1.44 -24.73 -3.52
N PHE A 492 -2.58 -24.86 -2.85
CA PHE A 492 -3.30 -26.12 -2.66
C PHE A 492 -4.80 -25.98 -3.00
N PRO A 493 -5.16 -25.84 -4.29
CA PRO A 493 -6.56 -25.64 -4.72
C PRO A 493 -7.50 -26.83 -4.44
N SER A 494 -6.96 -27.97 -3.98
CA SER A 494 -7.71 -29.13 -3.49
C SER A 494 -7.93 -29.16 -1.98
N ALA A 495 -7.33 -28.23 -1.22
CA ALA A 495 -7.45 -28.15 0.23
C ALA A 495 -8.48 -27.10 0.61
N SER A 496 -9.36 -27.43 1.57
CA SER A 496 -10.16 -26.42 2.27
C SER A 496 -9.26 -25.67 3.25
N VAL A 497 -9.16 -24.36 3.09
CA VAL A 497 -8.37 -23.48 3.97
C VAL A 497 -9.32 -22.61 4.80
N VAL A 498 -9.04 -22.50 6.10
CA VAL A 498 -9.76 -21.61 7.02
C VAL A 498 -8.78 -20.63 7.64
N GLY A 499 -9.03 -19.33 7.52
CA GLY A 499 -8.35 -18.31 8.32
C GLY A 499 -9.24 -17.85 9.47
N VAL A 500 -8.69 -17.72 10.67
CA VAL A 500 -9.41 -17.24 11.86
C VAL A 500 -8.74 -15.98 12.39
N ASP A 501 -9.50 -14.92 12.69
CA ASP A 501 -8.98 -13.70 13.33
C ASP A 501 -10.03 -13.02 14.23
N LEU A 502 -9.59 -12.18 15.17
CA LEU A 502 -10.46 -11.32 15.98
C LEU A 502 -11.07 -10.15 15.19
N SER A 503 -10.47 -9.79 14.04
CA SER A 503 -10.81 -8.62 13.23
C SER A 503 -11.39 -9.04 11.86
N PRO A 504 -12.59 -8.57 11.46
CA PRO A 504 -13.08 -8.71 10.09
C PRO A 504 -12.39 -7.69 9.16
N ILE A 505 -11.16 -7.99 8.74
CA ILE A 505 -10.29 -7.09 7.95
C ILE A 505 -9.75 -7.75 6.66
N GLN A 506 -10.17 -8.97 6.38
CA GLN A 506 -9.72 -9.76 5.24
C GLN A 506 -10.45 -9.34 3.95
N PRO A 507 -9.86 -9.53 2.76
CA PRO A 507 -10.50 -9.17 1.50
C PRO A 507 -11.73 -10.05 1.21
N SER A 508 -12.73 -9.49 0.52
CA SER A 508 -13.93 -10.21 0.08
C SER A 508 -13.71 -11.06 -1.18
N TRP A 509 -12.68 -10.76 -1.98
CA TRP A 509 -12.29 -11.56 -3.14
C TRP A 509 -11.12 -12.48 -2.76
N VAL A 510 -11.41 -13.78 -2.68
CA VAL A 510 -10.51 -14.83 -2.17
C VAL A 510 -10.55 -16.06 -3.09
N PRO A 511 -9.56 -16.97 -3.01
CA PRO A 511 -9.66 -18.28 -3.65
C PRO A 511 -10.92 -19.03 -3.17
N PRO A 512 -11.63 -19.77 -4.04
CA PRO A 512 -12.93 -20.38 -3.71
C PRO A 512 -12.84 -21.49 -2.66
N ASN A 513 -11.63 -21.98 -2.37
CA ASN A 513 -11.33 -22.97 -1.34
C ASN A 513 -10.89 -22.35 0.00
N LEU A 514 -10.94 -21.02 0.15
CA LEU A 514 -10.63 -20.29 1.38
C LEU A 514 -11.89 -19.68 2.02
N LYS A 515 -12.04 -19.83 3.33
CA LYS A 515 -13.06 -19.13 4.14
C LYS A 515 -12.41 -18.42 5.33
N PHE A 516 -12.94 -17.26 5.72
CA PHE A 516 -12.52 -16.53 6.90
C PHE A 516 -13.60 -16.56 7.99
N LEU A 517 -13.18 -16.75 9.24
CA LEU A 517 -14.04 -16.77 10.44
C LEU A 517 -13.56 -15.68 11.41
N VAL A 518 -14.51 -14.94 12.00
CA VAL A 518 -14.21 -13.99 13.08
C VAL A 518 -14.38 -14.69 14.41
N ASP A 519 -13.28 -14.95 15.11
CA ASP A 519 -13.32 -15.57 16.44
C ASP A 519 -12.07 -15.31 17.29
N ASP A 520 -12.14 -15.67 18.57
CA ASP A 520 -11.06 -15.57 19.54
C ASP A 520 -10.34 -16.93 19.67
N ILE A 521 -9.12 -17.06 19.14
CA ILE A 521 -8.39 -18.34 19.17
C ILE A 521 -7.98 -18.79 20.58
N GLU A 522 -8.07 -17.91 21.59
CA GLU A 522 -7.93 -18.26 23.01
C GLU A 522 -9.22 -18.86 23.62
N ASP A 523 -10.36 -18.86 22.94
CA ASP A 523 -11.64 -19.46 23.37
C ASP A 523 -11.76 -20.95 22.98
N GLU A 524 -12.93 -21.57 23.19
CA GLU A 524 -13.21 -22.96 22.79
C GLU A 524 -13.41 -23.07 21.27
N TRP A 525 -12.56 -23.83 20.58
CA TRP A 525 -12.55 -23.89 19.12
C TRP A 525 -13.80 -24.57 18.53
N MET A 526 -14.54 -23.85 17.67
CA MET A 526 -15.70 -24.39 16.93
C MET A 526 -15.46 -24.53 15.42
N HIS A 527 -14.22 -24.40 14.95
CA HIS A 527 -13.84 -24.38 13.53
C HIS A 527 -13.83 -25.77 12.85
N GLY A 528 -14.27 -26.82 13.56
CA GLY A 528 -14.13 -28.22 13.14
C GLY A 528 -12.74 -28.79 13.45
N GLY A 529 -12.44 -29.98 12.93
CA GLY A 529 -11.18 -30.68 13.15
C GLY A 529 -10.71 -31.48 11.93
N ASP A 530 -9.84 -32.46 12.16
CA ASP A 530 -9.11 -33.26 11.17
C ASP A 530 -8.16 -32.45 10.27
N PHE A 531 -7.55 -31.39 10.82
CA PHE A 531 -6.57 -30.58 10.09
C PHE A 531 -5.31 -31.38 9.73
N ASP A 532 -4.88 -31.27 8.47
CA ASP A 532 -3.61 -31.84 7.98
C ASP A 532 -2.41 -30.93 8.28
N PHE A 533 -2.68 -29.63 8.45
CA PHE A 533 -1.69 -28.60 8.78
C PHE A 533 -2.34 -27.44 9.55
N VAL A 534 -1.65 -26.97 10.59
CA VAL A 534 -2.00 -25.75 11.35
C VAL A 534 -0.86 -24.74 11.21
N HIS A 535 -1.19 -23.46 11.03
CA HIS A 535 -0.23 -22.37 10.96
C HIS A 535 -0.58 -21.22 11.92
N MET A 536 0.48 -20.58 12.44
CA MET A 536 0.45 -19.42 13.33
C MET A 536 1.62 -18.50 12.96
N ARG A 537 1.43 -17.19 12.95
CA ARG A 537 2.52 -16.24 12.64
C ARG A 537 2.39 -14.90 13.34
N CYS A 538 3.47 -14.44 13.96
CA CYS A 538 3.55 -13.16 14.70
C CYS A 538 2.47 -12.99 15.79
N ILE A 539 1.94 -14.10 16.33
CA ILE A 539 0.80 -14.15 17.25
C ILE A 539 1.18 -14.60 18.66
N SER A 540 2.15 -15.51 18.82
CA SER A 540 2.60 -15.99 20.14
C SER A 540 2.98 -14.86 21.12
N PRO A 541 3.53 -13.70 20.69
CA PRO A 541 3.79 -12.57 21.58
C PRO A 541 2.57 -11.98 22.30
N TRP A 542 1.37 -12.21 21.76
CA TRP A 542 0.12 -11.57 22.18
C TRP A 542 -0.88 -12.53 22.86
N LEU A 543 -0.57 -13.83 22.91
CA LEU A 543 -1.37 -14.82 23.63
C LEU A 543 -1.11 -14.73 25.14
N LYS A 544 -2.15 -15.01 25.94
CA LYS A 544 -2.08 -15.10 27.41
C LYS A 544 -1.91 -16.55 27.84
N ASP A 545 -2.66 -17.48 27.22
CA ASP A 545 -2.47 -18.92 27.37
C ASP A 545 -2.19 -19.61 26.01
N GLU A 546 -0.99 -19.34 25.51
CA GLU A 546 -0.36 -20.05 24.40
C GLU A 546 -0.51 -21.58 24.49
N VAL A 547 -0.37 -22.16 25.69
CA VAL A 547 -0.44 -23.63 25.87
C VAL A 547 -1.87 -24.14 25.68
N LYS A 548 -2.89 -23.36 26.04
CA LYS A 548 -4.29 -23.65 25.68
C LYS A 548 -4.47 -23.63 24.16
N VAL A 549 -4.03 -22.58 23.47
CA VAL A 549 -4.17 -22.46 22.00
C VAL A 549 -3.48 -23.63 21.29
N LEU A 550 -2.24 -23.95 21.68
CA LEU A 550 -1.48 -25.07 21.10
C LEU A 550 -2.12 -26.43 21.41
N ARG A 551 -2.72 -26.62 22.59
CA ARG A 551 -3.45 -27.87 22.90
C ARG A 551 -4.72 -28.01 22.06
N GLN A 552 -5.47 -26.92 21.86
CA GLN A 552 -6.64 -26.96 20.97
C GLN A 552 -6.25 -27.23 19.51
N ALA A 553 -5.12 -26.68 19.04
CA ALA A 553 -4.54 -27.04 17.76
C ALA A 553 -4.20 -28.55 17.68
N HIS A 554 -3.47 -29.06 18.67
CA HIS A 554 -3.14 -30.48 18.77
C HIS A 554 -4.40 -31.35 18.72
N ASP A 555 -5.42 -31.04 19.51
CA ASP A 555 -6.59 -31.92 19.64
C ASP A 555 -7.43 -31.96 18.34
N HIS A 556 -7.52 -30.85 17.60
CA HIS A 556 -8.23 -30.77 16.31
C HIS A 556 -7.41 -31.23 15.08
N MET A 557 -6.13 -31.56 15.22
CA MET A 557 -5.29 -32.11 14.15
C MET A 557 -5.44 -33.63 13.96
N LYS A 558 -5.16 -34.13 12.75
CA LYS A 558 -4.99 -35.58 12.49
C LYS A 558 -3.71 -36.14 13.15
N PRO A 559 -3.67 -37.43 13.51
CA PRO A 559 -2.41 -38.13 13.79
C PRO A 559 -1.38 -37.91 12.67
N GLY A 560 -0.11 -37.71 13.02
CA GLY A 560 0.98 -37.42 12.10
C GLY A 560 0.98 -36.00 11.47
N ALA A 561 -0.06 -35.18 11.67
CA ALA A 561 -0.12 -33.82 11.13
C ALA A 561 0.84 -32.86 11.85
N TRP A 562 1.14 -31.72 11.20
CA TRP A 562 2.10 -30.72 11.70
C TRP A 562 1.46 -29.38 12.06
N ILE A 563 2.06 -28.68 13.02
CA ILE A 563 1.86 -27.26 13.29
C ILE A 563 3.15 -26.51 12.95
N GLU A 564 3.04 -25.33 12.34
CA GLU A 564 4.15 -24.37 12.20
C GLU A 564 3.82 -23.04 12.87
N ILE A 565 4.76 -22.54 13.67
CA ILE A 565 4.69 -21.21 14.29
C ILE A 565 5.86 -20.37 13.78
N GLN A 566 5.55 -19.27 13.11
CA GLN A 566 6.50 -18.35 12.48
C GLN A 566 6.61 -17.05 13.30
N GLU A 567 7.64 -16.92 14.13
CA GLU A 567 7.81 -15.78 15.03
C GLU A 567 9.06 -14.93 14.76
N LEU A 568 8.89 -13.62 14.89
CA LEU A 568 9.94 -12.63 14.72
C LEU A 568 10.30 -12.03 16.09
N ASP A 569 11.51 -12.27 16.56
CA ASP A 569 11.99 -11.88 17.89
C ASP A 569 12.12 -10.37 18.02
N ALA A 570 11.29 -9.76 18.87
CA ALA A 570 11.28 -8.34 19.18
C ALA A 570 12.51 -7.92 20.03
N ARG A 571 13.69 -8.11 19.47
CA ARG A 571 14.99 -7.84 20.08
C ARG A 571 16.00 -7.50 18.99
N ALA A 572 16.51 -6.26 18.99
CA ALA A 572 17.66 -5.88 18.19
C ALA A 572 18.94 -6.59 18.70
N ASN A 573 19.29 -7.71 18.07
CA ASN A 573 20.53 -8.44 18.29
C ASN A 573 21.66 -7.77 17.47
N CYS A 574 22.92 -7.99 17.86
CA CYS A 574 24.09 -7.45 17.15
C CYS A 574 25.31 -8.35 17.34
N ASP A 575 26.07 -8.64 16.27
CA ASP A 575 27.21 -9.57 16.31
C ASP A 575 28.58 -8.87 16.50
N ASP A 576 28.70 -7.58 16.17
CA ASP A 576 29.99 -6.86 16.09
C ASP A 576 30.11 -5.67 17.08
N GLY A 577 29.14 -5.50 17.98
CA GLY A 577 29.12 -4.43 18.97
C GLY A 577 28.75 -3.04 18.43
N SER A 578 28.32 -2.93 17.18
CA SER A 578 27.88 -1.65 16.58
C SER A 578 26.56 -1.11 17.18
N LEU A 579 25.73 -1.96 17.77
CA LEU A 579 24.64 -1.57 18.66
C LEU A 579 25.12 -1.69 20.12
N ALA A 580 25.19 -0.57 20.84
CA ALA A 580 25.42 -0.60 22.28
C ALA A 580 24.18 -1.14 23.02
N PRO A 581 24.31 -1.92 24.12
CA PRO A 581 23.17 -2.47 24.85
C PRO A 581 22.20 -1.41 25.39
N ASP A 582 22.68 -0.19 25.62
CA ASP A 582 21.88 0.93 26.10
C ASP A 582 21.54 1.95 24.99
N ALA A 583 21.77 1.61 23.71
CA ALA A 583 21.37 2.45 22.58
C ALA A 583 19.83 2.65 22.55
N PRO A 584 19.33 3.83 22.17
CA PRO A 584 17.90 4.09 22.00
C PRO A 584 17.10 3.02 21.26
N LEU A 585 17.64 2.40 20.19
CA LEU A 585 16.94 1.30 19.50
C LEU A 585 16.83 0.03 20.36
N ALA A 586 17.87 -0.34 21.11
CA ALA A 586 17.82 -1.48 22.03
C ALA A 586 16.82 -1.21 23.18
N LYS A 587 16.90 -0.02 23.77
CA LYS A 587 15.96 0.45 24.81
C LYS A 587 14.51 0.44 24.35
N PHE A 588 14.21 0.80 23.09
CA PHE A 588 12.86 0.67 22.53
C PHE A 588 12.30 -0.74 22.67
N PHE A 589 13.05 -1.77 22.29
CA PHE A 589 12.58 -3.16 22.39
C PHE A 589 12.43 -3.65 23.83
N ASP A 590 13.28 -3.20 24.76
CA ASP A 590 13.17 -3.56 26.18
C ASP A 590 11.99 -2.86 26.89
N THR A 591 11.74 -1.58 26.59
CA THR A 591 10.54 -0.88 27.08
C THR A 591 9.27 -1.40 26.41
N ALA A 592 9.35 -1.84 25.15
CA ALA A 592 8.24 -2.50 24.46
C ALA A 592 7.86 -3.85 25.11
N GLU A 593 8.84 -4.67 25.51
CA GLU A 593 8.58 -5.89 26.31
C GLU A 593 7.87 -5.55 27.63
N GLN A 594 8.37 -4.55 28.37
CA GLN A 594 7.75 -4.11 29.63
C GLN A 594 6.31 -3.59 29.42
N ALA A 595 6.07 -2.85 28.34
CA ALA A 595 4.75 -2.37 27.96
C ALA A 595 3.78 -3.51 27.64
N VAL A 596 4.21 -4.52 26.87
CA VAL A 596 3.39 -5.70 26.51
C VAL A 596 3.13 -6.59 27.73
N ALA A 597 4.13 -6.78 28.60
CA ALA A 597 3.97 -7.50 29.86
C ALA A 597 2.87 -6.91 30.77
N SER A 598 2.62 -5.59 30.70
CA SER A 598 1.52 -4.95 31.46
C SER A 598 0.11 -5.37 31.02
N PHE A 599 -0.04 -6.05 29.87
CA PHE A 599 -1.29 -6.66 29.40
C PHE A 599 -1.37 -8.18 29.68
N GLY A 600 -0.38 -8.75 30.38
CA GLY A 600 -0.28 -10.20 30.63
C GLY A 600 0.29 -11.00 29.45
N MET A 601 0.95 -10.35 28.51
CA MET A 601 1.51 -10.90 27.27
C MET A 601 3.05 -10.98 27.34
N LYS A 602 3.72 -11.55 26.32
CA LYS A 602 5.18 -11.83 26.34
C LYS A 602 5.83 -11.47 25.01
N PHE A 603 6.40 -10.28 24.86
CA PHE A 603 6.77 -9.76 23.54
C PHE A 603 7.84 -10.60 22.82
N ARG A 604 8.75 -11.25 23.58
CA ARG A 604 9.79 -12.17 23.08
C ARG A 604 9.44 -13.65 23.22
N ALA A 605 8.15 -14.02 23.17
CA ALA A 605 7.71 -15.41 23.25
C ALA A 605 8.41 -16.33 22.21
N GLY A 606 8.61 -15.84 20.98
CA GLY A 606 9.09 -16.62 19.83
C GLY A 606 10.43 -17.35 19.99
N GLU A 607 11.28 -16.94 20.93
CA GLU A 607 12.54 -17.66 21.23
C GLU A 607 12.32 -18.97 22.02
N ASN A 608 11.16 -19.15 22.67
CA ASN A 608 10.96 -20.14 23.73
C ASN A 608 9.76 -21.10 23.52
N LEU A 609 9.24 -21.23 22.30
CA LEU A 609 8.02 -22.01 22.01
C LEU A 609 8.17 -23.55 22.14
N LYS A 610 9.39 -24.06 22.42
CA LYS A 610 9.65 -25.49 22.59
C LYS A 610 8.80 -26.11 23.71
N GLU A 611 8.95 -25.59 24.92
CA GLU A 611 8.29 -26.12 26.12
C GLU A 611 6.75 -26.01 26.03
N PRO A 612 6.17 -24.91 25.50
CA PRO A 612 4.75 -24.84 25.16
C PRO A 612 4.26 -25.94 24.18
N LEU A 613 4.99 -26.19 23.08
CA LEU A 613 4.64 -27.24 22.13
C LEU A 613 4.69 -28.64 22.78
N GLU A 614 5.73 -28.94 23.55
CA GLU A 614 5.84 -30.21 24.29
C GLU A 614 4.73 -30.36 25.36
N LYS A 615 4.32 -29.26 26.04
CA LYS A 615 3.18 -29.24 26.99
C LYS A 615 1.80 -29.33 26.35
N ALA A 616 1.68 -28.99 25.07
CA ALA A 616 0.47 -29.16 24.29
C ALA A 616 0.29 -30.61 23.77
N GLY A 617 1.35 -31.42 23.79
CA GLY A 617 1.36 -32.81 23.31
C GLY A 617 2.16 -33.04 22.02
N PHE A 618 2.74 -31.98 21.43
CA PHE A 618 3.49 -32.12 20.18
C PHE A 618 4.82 -32.88 20.37
N THR A 619 5.10 -33.74 19.41
CA THR A 619 6.34 -34.51 19.27
C THR A 619 7.19 -33.94 18.13
N ASN A 620 8.40 -34.48 17.96
CA ASN A 620 9.35 -34.07 16.90
C ASN A 620 9.63 -32.54 16.86
N VAL A 621 9.47 -31.87 18.00
CA VAL A 621 9.55 -30.41 18.14
C VAL A 621 10.93 -29.91 17.76
N SER A 622 10.98 -29.07 16.73
CA SER A 622 12.22 -28.54 16.17
C SER A 622 12.06 -27.07 15.81
N CYS A 623 13.19 -26.36 15.72
CA CYS A 623 13.23 -24.96 15.32
C CYS A 623 14.29 -24.72 14.25
N LYS A 624 13.93 -23.91 13.26
CA LYS A 624 14.86 -23.29 12.32
C LYS A 624 14.94 -21.80 12.61
N VAL A 625 16.15 -21.25 12.68
CA VAL A 625 16.38 -19.83 13.00
C VAL A 625 17.09 -19.15 11.83
N LEU A 626 16.57 -18.00 11.39
CA LEU A 626 17.17 -17.14 10.37
C LEU A 626 17.46 -15.76 10.98
N LYS A 627 18.50 -15.06 10.50
CA LYS A 627 18.78 -13.66 10.90
C LYS A 627 18.17 -12.70 9.87
N VAL A 628 17.47 -11.68 10.35
CA VAL A 628 16.79 -10.67 9.56
C VAL A 628 17.42 -9.30 9.88
N PRO A 629 18.23 -8.70 9.00
CA PRO A 629 18.86 -7.41 9.28
C PRO A 629 17.82 -6.33 9.58
N ILE A 630 18.03 -5.51 10.60
CA ILE A 630 17.31 -4.25 10.75
C ILE A 630 18.11 -3.19 9.97
N GLY A 631 17.61 -2.77 8.81
CA GLY A 631 18.21 -1.72 8.00
C GLY A 631 19.08 -2.22 6.84
N THR A 632 19.48 -1.26 5.99
CA THR A 632 20.11 -1.51 4.69
C THR A 632 21.63 -1.75 4.77
N TRP A 633 22.17 -2.09 5.93
CA TRP A 633 23.61 -2.24 6.16
C TRP A 633 24.20 -3.51 5.53
N ALA A 634 23.38 -4.55 5.33
CA ALA A 634 23.83 -5.83 4.78
C ALA A 634 24.53 -5.65 3.42
N LYS A 635 25.67 -6.34 3.23
CA LYS A 635 26.45 -6.29 1.98
C LYS A 635 25.78 -7.03 0.83
N ASP A 636 25.12 -8.14 1.12
CA ASP A 636 24.30 -8.87 0.16
C ASP A 636 23.05 -8.07 -0.25
N LYS A 637 22.63 -8.19 -1.52
CA LYS A 637 21.50 -7.43 -2.07
C LYS A 637 20.15 -7.89 -1.55
N LYS A 638 19.97 -9.20 -1.35
CA LYS A 638 18.70 -9.79 -0.90
C LYS A 638 18.48 -9.47 0.59
N LEU A 639 19.50 -9.70 1.42
CA LEU A 639 19.49 -9.34 2.83
C LEU A 639 19.34 -7.82 3.06
N ARG A 640 19.84 -6.98 2.13
CA ARG A 640 19.59 -5.53 2.17
C ARG A 640 18.15 -5.14 1.87
N LEU A 641 17.48 -5.83 0.95
CA LEU A 641 16.05 -5.63 0.65
C LEU A 641 15.18 -6.09 1.82
N ILE A 642 15.43 -7.31 2.32
CA ILE A 642 14.80 -7.85 3.54
C ILE A 642 14.95 -6.87 4.71
N GLY A 643 16.16 -6.31 4.91
CA GLY A 643 16.39 -5.36 5.98
C GLY A 643 15.82 -3.95 5.77
N LEU A 644 15.46 -3.58 4.54
CA LEU A 644 14.65 -2.39 4.29
C LEU A 644 13.21 -2.59 4.75
N TYR A 645 12.62 -3.77 4.45
CA TYR A 645 11.28 -4.12 4.93
C TYR A 645 11.24 -4.16 6.47
N LEU A 646 12.18 -4.87 7.12
CA LEU A 646 12.19 -4.93 8.59
C LEU A 646 12.38 -3.54 9.22
N LYS A 647 13.30 -2.73 8.69
CA LYS A 647 13.50 -1.36 9.19
C LYS A 647 12.22 -0.54 9.16
N THR A 648 11.45 -0.64 8.09
CA THR A 648 10.21 0.15 7.95
C THR A 648 9.13 -0.41 8.87
N ALA A 649 8.98 -1.74 8.94
CA ALA A 649 8.07 -2.39 9.88
C ALA A 649 8.34 -2.01 11.35
N VAL A 650 9.61 -1.94 11.78
CA VAL A 650 9.99 -1.45 13.11
C VAL A 650 9.64 0.04 13.28
N SER A 651 9.85 0.86 12.25
CA SER A 651 9.52 2.31 12.29
C SER A 651 8.00 2.58 12.36
N ASP A 652 7.19 1.70 11.78
CA ASP A 652 5.72 1.77 11.83
C ASP A 652 5.19 1.22 13.16
N MET A 653 5.82 0.17 13.68
CA MET A 653 5.56 -0.38 15.02
C MET A 653 5.78 0.65 16.12
N PHE A 654 6.66 1.65 15.93
CA PHE A 654 6.77 2.78 16.87
C PHE A 654 5.42 3.49 17.07
N GLY A 655 4.66 3.71 15.99
CA GLY A 655 3.34 4.35 16.06
C GLY A 655 2.28 3.46 16.72
N ALA A 656 2.36 2.14 16.51
CA ALA A 656 1.50 1.17 17.18
C ALA A 656 1.74 1.13 18.70
N MET A 657 3.02 1.06 19.09
CA MET A 657 3.44 1.03 20.49
C MET A 657 3.18 2.37 21.18
N ALA A 658 3.30 3.50 20.49
CA ALA A 658 2.93 4.83 21.00
C ALA A 658 1.42 5.01 21.23
N ALA A 659 0.58 4.30 20.47
CA ALA A 659 -0.87 4.48 20.55
C ALA A 659 -1.45 3.94 21.87
N LYS A 660 -0.99 2.78 22.36
CA LYS A 660 -1.59 2.13 23.53
C LYS A 660 -0.60 1.39 24.44
N PRO A 661 0.34 0.56 23.96
CA PRO A 661 1.27 -0.15 24.85
C PRO A 661 2.17 0.75 25.70
N LEU A 662 2.94 1.66 25.10
CA LEU A 662 3.94 2.48 25.83
C LEU A 662 3.29 3.40 26.87
N ARG A 663 2.03 3.80 26.67
CA ARG A 663 1.23 4.60 27.60
C ARG A 663 0.88 3.87 28.92
N LYS A 664 1.30 2.61 29.08
CA LYS A 664 1.27 1.87 30.35
C LYS A 664 2.54 2.04 31.20
N VAL A 665 3.63 2.53 30.61
CA VAL A 665 4.97 2.57 31.21
C VAL A 665 5.72 3.90 31.03
N MET A 666 5.16 4.85 30.26
CA MET A 666 5.79 6.12 29.88
C MET A 666 4.71 7.18 29.58
N GLU A 667 4.95 8.44 29.92
CA GLU A 667 4.00 9.53 29.67
C GLU A 667 4.01 9.98 28.19
N PRO A 668 2.89 10.52 27.65
CA PRO A 668 2.74 10.83 26.22
C PRO A 668 3.84 11.73 25.63
N GLU A 669 4.28 12.74 26.38
CA GLU A 669 5.31 13.69 25.97
C GLU A 669 6.71 13.05 25.93
N GLU A 670 6.96 12.04 26.76
CA GLU A 670 8.22 11.30 26.79
C GLU A 670 8.30 10.28 25.64
N ILE A 671 7.18 9.66 25.27
CA ILE A 671 7.08 8.69 24.16
C ILE A 671 7.60 9.29 22.85
N GLU A 672 7.22 10.52 22.50
CA GLU A 672 7.69 11.18 21.27
C GLU A 672 9.22 11.39 21.26
N VAL A 673 9.80 11.79 22.39
CA VAL A 673 11.25 11.99 22.52
C VAL A 673 11.98 10.64 22.50
N PHE A 674 11.43 9.61 23.15
CA PHE A 674 11.97 8.26 23.18
C PHE A 674 12.02 7.65 21.77
N LEU A 675 10.91 7.71 21.03
CA LEU A 675 10.80 7.17 19.68
C LEU A 675 11.57 7.99 18.65
N ALA A 676 11.71 9.31 18.81
CA ALA A 676 12.59 10.12 17.98
C ALA A 676 14.06 9.69 18.10
N ASN A 677 14.51 9.32 19.31
CA ASN A 677 15.86 8.79 19.53
C ASN A 677 16.01 7.36 18.96
N ALA A 678 15.06 6.46 19.19
CA ALA A 678 15.08 5.11 18.58
C ALA A 678 15.06 5.19 17.03
N ARG A 679 14.32 6.13 16.46
CA ARG A 679 14.27 6.37 15.00
C ARG A 679 15.58 6.92 14.43
N LYS A 680 16.40 7.61 15.22
CA LYS A 680 17.74 8.05 14.82
C LYS A 680 18.68 6.85 14.65
N ASP A 681 18.69 5.93 15.61
CA ASP A 681 19.48 4.69 15.55
C ASP A 681 19.01 3.77 14.42
N LEU A 682 17.69 3.59 14.28
CA LEU A 682 17.07 2.82 13.19
C LEU A 682 17.44 3.32 11.78
N ASN A 683 17.86 4.59 11.65
CA ASN A 683 18.34 5.19 10.42
C ASN A 683 19.87 5.18 10.26
N ASN A 684 20.63 4.79 11.29
CA ASN A 684 22.09 4.77 11.26
C ASN A 684 22.61 3.48 10.59
N VAL A 685 23.01 3.59 9.33
CA VAL A 685 23.54 2.46 8.52
C VAL A 685 24.83 1.82 9.04
N ASN A 686 25.44 2.38 10.09
CA ASN A 686 26.62 1.80 10.77
C ASN A 686 26.23 0.90 11.96
N ILE A 687 24.94 0.78 12.29
CA ILE A 687 24.43 -0.13 13.33
C ILE A 687 24.00 -1.42 12.63
N HIS A 688 24.78 -2.49 12.80
CA HIS A 688 24.59 -3.78 12.14
C HIS A 688 23.65 -4.71 12.93
N SER A 689 22.51 -4.15 13.34
CA SER A 689 21.52 -4.86 14.14
C SER A 689 20.61 -5.77 13.31
N TYR A 690 20.08 -6.83 13.93
CA TYR A 690 19.18 -7.82 13.30
C TYR A 690 18.20 -8.40 14.31
N GLU A 691 17.07 -8.92 13.83
CA GLU A 691 16.16 -9.78 14.59
C GLU A 691 16.34 -11.25 14.19
N LYS A 692 15.90 -12.16 15.05
CA LYS A 692 15.86 -13.59 14.74
C LYS A 692 14.44 -13.95 14.28
N TYR A 693 14.32 -14.63 13.15
CA TYR A 693 13.07 -15.25 12.71
C TYR A 693 13.13 -16.73 13.07
N TYR A 694 12.28 -17.14 14.01
CA TYR A 694 12.09 -18.50 14.47
C TYR A 694 10.95 -19.17 13.68
N PHE A 695 11.22 -20.37 13.18
CA PHE A 695 10.23 -21.25 12.54
C PHE A 695 10.18 -22.51 13.39
N TRP A 696 9.20 -22.59 14.29
CA TRP A 696 8.96 -23.73 15.17
C TRP A 696 8.01 -24.71 14.50
N MET A 697 8.35 -25.99 14.56
CA MET A 697 7.59 -27.06 13.90
C MET A 697 7.36 -28.18 14.92
N GLY A 698 6.11 -28.62 15.08
CA GLY A 698 5.73 -29.74 15.95
C GLY A 698 4.79 -30.70 15.25
N GLN A 699 4.86 -31.99 15.58
CA GLN A 699 4.04 -33.03 14.98
C GLN A 699 3.11 -33.67 16.01
N LYS A 700 1.82 -33.81 15.70
CA LYS A 700 0.94 -34.70 16.46
C LYS A 700 1.39 -36.14 16.21
N ALA A 701 1.50 -36.95 17.26
CA ALA A 701 1.99 -38.33 17.12
C ALA A 701 1.17 -39.13 16.08
N GLU A 702 1.83 -40.08 15.42
CA GLU A 702 1.16 -41.18 14.71
C GLU A 702 0.66 -42.20 15.75
N GLU A 703 -0.41 -42.95 15.42
CA GLU A 703 -1.05 -43.94 16.32
C GLU A 703 -0.28 -45.27 16.44
#